data_AF-A0A0J7KAW1-F1
#
_entry.id   AF-A0A0J7KAW1-F1
#
_cell.length_a   1.000
_cell.length_b   1.000
_cell.length_c   1.000
_cell.angle_alpha   90.00
_cell.angle_beta   90.00
_cell.angle_gamma   90.00
#
_symmetry.space_group_name_H-M   'P 1'
#
loop_
_entity.id
_entity.type
_entity.pdbx_description
1 polymer ?
#
loop_
_entity_poly.entity_id
_entity_poly.type
_entity_poly.pdbx_seq_one_letter_code
_entity_poly.pdbx_strand_id
1 'polypeptide(L)'
;MALPVARGMFTLRTSTPMITDYFTIPWLVIAGKTPSPETIVQLICYVARKISVWPLFHNGVAAGLCIHPDVANIDSTWIVYNRESECTREEHSGFLMALGLNGYLKNFPRLNVQEYLKDSCEVINVGVLLGLSASHCGTMNVLMTRLLSSYVETLLPPNIKLDIKQNVQIAALMGVGLVYQGTANRHISHALLTEIGRPPRPDKKNHESYSLAAGLALGLVMLGSGGDVSANIPNTLHYYMVGGHTRLFSGAQEDRYKSRSYPIWENDSININVTTPGATIALGLMYFNTGNRAVVEWMQLPDTQYLLEDIRPDFLLLRVLVKSLILWEDIEPTESWIFSHLPNIVNKYRLQKPTPKVTQNVDLDTINQAYYNIIAGACMALGLRYAGTANKNAFKILYNHTRMFLKLSHPTKAKFVGKSTIETCLNIILLSTAMVMAGTGDLDIMRICRRVRTRLGPAAGGTYGSHLAAHMALGLLFLGGGKYTLSNSPSAVAALIISLFPKFPTHSDDNRCHLQALRHLYVLAAEPRIILPRDIDTGQYCYATIHLTFETDREAAGQEISLQAPCLLPQLCSLKRIELKDTRYWTIIFEKHHNWQQLKNMLERRDFLSIKQRAGCLSYLEDPHGYRSLMAQTLTTENAIAWAARLDLENMLAIKQKMAVILDKWEHDMKPLIKQYLTNGMVQADTISLARMCAYFIFYGIPYPIDDKTISNWVMTMQRSSDISNIALYKLYKILQTRTL
;
A
#
# COMPACT_ATOMS: atom_id res chain seq x y z
N MET A 1 0.90 19.40 17.13
CA MET A 1 -0.39 19.67 16.45
C MET A 1 -0.59 18.91 15.15
N ALA A 2 0.40 18.83 14.23
CA ALA A 2 0.24 18.08 12.96
C ALA A 2 0.57 16.56 13.07
N LEU A 3 1.25 16.14 14.14
CA LEU A 3 1.64 14.76 14.41
C LEU A 3 0.51 13.71 14.44
N PRO A 4 -0.71 14.02 14.97
CA PRO A 4 -1.74 13.00 15.13
C PRO A 4 -2.13 12.28 13.83
N VAL A 5 -2.17 12.98 12.69
CA VAL A 5 -2.52 12.35 11.41
C VAL A 5 -1.52 11.25 11.02
N ALA A 6 -0.23 11.50 11.21
CA ALA A 6 0.80 10.49 11.00
C ALA A 6 0.77 9.36 12.02
N ARG A 7 0.42 9.66 13.28
CA ARG A 7 0.22 8.64 14.29
C ARG A 7 -0.90 7.68 13.88
N GLY A 8 -2.02 8.21 13.38
CA GLY A 8 -3.13 7.40 12.87
C GLY A 8 -2.75 6.50 11.70
N MET A 9 -1.87 6.97 10.82
CA MET A 9 -1.28 6.15 9.76
C MET A 9 -0.36 5.06 10.34
N PHE A 10 0.51 5.43 11.28
CA PHE A 10 1.50 4.54 11.88
C PHE A 10 0.86 3.39 12.65
N THR A 11 -0.14 3.68 13.49
CA THR A 11 -0.81 2.68 14.34
C THR A 11 -2.12 2.19 13.73
N LEU A 12 -2.31 2.28 12.41
CA LEU A 12 -3.55 1.85 11.75
C LEU A 12 -3.84 0.37 12.01
N ARG A 13 -4.97 0.08 12.66
CA ARG A 13 -5.51 -1.27 12.91
C ARG A 13 -4.51 -2.21 13.60
N THR A 14 -3.79 -1.71 14.61
CA THR A 14 -2.76 -2.46 15.33
C THR A 14 -3.17 -2.97 16.71
N SER A 15 -4.26 -2.45 17.31
CA SER A 15 -4.67 -2.78 18.68
C SER A 15 -6.06 -3.42 18.75
N THR A 16 -6.26 -4.21 19.79
CA THR A 16 -7.55 -4.80 20.16
C THR A 16 -7.92 -4.30 21.56
N PRO A 17 -8.84 -3.31 21.69
CA PRO A 17 -9.19 -2.76 23.00
C PRO A 17 -9.94 -3.78 23.86
N MET A 18 -9.78 -3.67 25.18
CA MET A 18 -10.64 -4.37 26.14
C MET A 18 -11.99 -3.65 26.21
N ILE A 19 -13.10 -4.37 26.04
CA ILE A 19 -14.44 -3.78 25.91
C ILE A 19 -14.99 -3.30 27.27
N THR A 20 -14.46 -3.80 28.38
CA THR A 20 -14.91 -3.44 29.74
C THR A 20 -14.50 -2.04 30.17
N ASP A 21 -13.45 -1.48 29.55
CA ASP A 21 -12.84 -0.23 29.97
C ASP A 21 -13.13 0.89 28.96
N TYR A 22 -13.03 2.13 29.42
CA TYR A 22 -13.03 3.29 28.53
C TYR A 22 -11.83 3.22 27.58
N PHE A 23 -12.06 3.57 26.32
CA PHE A 23 -11.01 3.69 25.34
C PHE A 23 -10.13 4.91 25.65
N THR A 24 -8.87 4.66 25.98
CA THR A 24 -7.95 5.73 26.37
C THR A 24 -7.40 6.46 25.16
N ILE A 25 -7.83 7.71 24.97
CA ILE A 25 -7.27 8.59 23.96
C ILE A 25 -6.05 9.29 24.55
N PRO A 26 -4.85 9.15 23.95
CA PRO A 26 -3.64 9.76 24.48
C PRO A 26 -3.71 11.28 24.43
N TRP A 27 -3.37 11.94 25.52
CA TRP A 27 -3.43 13.39 25.67
C TRP A 27 -2.56 14.13 24.66
N LEU A 28 -3.14 15.08 23.93
CA LEU A 28 -2.38 16.00 23.08
C LEU A 28 -1.89 17.21 23.90
N VAL A 29 -0.74 17.04 24.55
CA VAL A 29 -0.15 18.10 25.39
C VAL A 29 0.57 19.14 24.52
N ILE A 30 0.21 20.41 24.68
CA ILE A 30 0.87 21.56 24.04
C ILE A 30 1.59 22.38 25.10
N ALA A 31 2.68 21.82 25.64
CA ALA A 31 3.55 22.46 26.63
C ALA A 31 5.02 22.28 26.25
N GLY A 32 5.86 23.23 26.63
CA GLY A 32 7.31 23.18 26.46
C GLY A 32 8.03 23.05 27.79
N LYS A 33 9.11 22.28 27.84
CA LYS A 33 10.05 22.22 28.98
C LYS A 33 11.30 23.01 28.63
N THR A 34 11.69 23.96 29.47
CA THR A 34 12.95 24.70 29.30
C THR A 34 14.16 23.87 29.74
N PRO A 35 15.36 24.09 29.17
CA PRO A 35 16.57 23.35 29.54
C PRO A 35 17.14 23.70 30.93
N SER A 36 16.82 24.87 31.49
CA SER A 36 17.07 25.25 32.90
C SER A 36 15.74 25.25 33.70
N PRO A 37 15.79 25.35 35.05
CA PRO A 37 15.04 24.47 35.99
C PRO A 37 13.59 24.26 35.56
N GLU A 38 13.16 23.00 35.57
CA GLU A 38 11.89 22.33 35.19
C GLU A 38 10.59 23.17 35.01
N THR A 39 10.68 24.32 34.36
CA THR A 39 9.55 25.22 34.19
C THR A 39 8.79 24.74 32.97
N ILE A 40 7.53 24.37 33.21
CA ILE A 40 6.60 23.97 32.16
C ILE A 40 5.95 25.25 31.63
N VAL A 41 6.25 25.60 30.38
CA VAL A 41 5.62 26.71 29.69
C VAL A 41 4.39 26.18 28.95
N GLN A 42 3.22 26.71 29.27
CA GLN A 42 1.95 26.39 28.59
C GLN A 42 1.47 27.60 27.78
N LEU A 43 0.77 27.34 26.68
CA LEU A 43 0.11 28.41 25.93
C LEU A 43 -1.09 28.97 26.73
N ILE A 44 -1.35 30.26 26.55
CA ILE A 44 -2.53 30.94 27.12
C ILE A 44 -3.81 30.22 26.66
N CYS A 45 -4.70 29.89 27.60
CA CYS A 45 -5.91 29.08 27.39
C CYS A 45 -6.78 29.51 26.19
N TYR A 46 -6.94 30.80 25.93
CA TYR A 46 -7.76 31.29 24.82
C TYR A 46 -7.18 30.93 23.45
N VAL A 47 -5.87 31.18 23.27
CA VAL A 47 -5.14 30.85 22.04
C VAL A 47 -5.06 29.32 21.87
N ALA A 48 -4.87 28.59 22.97
CA ALA A 48 -4.88 27.14 22.96
C ALA A 48 -6.23 26.56 22.49
N ARG A 49 -7.37 27.05 22.97
CA ARG A 49 -8.69 26.53 22.59
C ARG A 49 -8.99 26.66 21.10
N LYS A 50 -8.71 27.81 20.49
CA LYS A 50 -8.99 28.03 19.06
C LYS A 50 -8.06 27.21 18.17
N ILE A 51 -6.78 27.09 18.53
CA ILE A 51 -5.78 26.42 17.70
C ILE A 51 -5.87 24.89 17.83
N SER A 52 -6.50 24.36 18.90
CA SER A 52 -6.51 22.93 19.21
C SER A 52 -7.67 22.13 18.61
N VAL A 53 -8.72 22.75 18.06
CA VAL A 53 -9.93 22.03 17.59
C VAL A 53 -9.61 20.90 16.61
N TRP A 54 -8.96 21.21 15.48
CA TRP A 54 -8.60 20.21 14.47
C TRP A 54 -7.48 19.26 14.90
N PRO A 55 -6.41 19.72 15.59
CA PRO A 55 -5.43 18.82 16.18
C PRO A 55 -6.02 17.78 17.14
N LEU A 56 -6.98 18.17 17.98
CA LEU A 56 -7.71 17.27 18.89
C LEU A 56 -8.62 16.31 18.11
N PHE A 57 -9.34 16.81 17.11
CA PHE A 57 -10.10 15.95 16.19
C PHE A 57 -9.20 14.89 15.55
N HIS A 58 -8.05 15.27 15.00
CA HIS A 58 -7.09 14.33 14.43
C HIS A 58 -6.49 13.37 15.47
N ASN A 59 -6.36 13.80 16.73
CA ASN A 59 -5.93 12.96 17.84
C ASN A 59 -6.95 11.84 18.12
N GLY A 60 -8.23 12.20 18.17
CA GLY A 60 -9.34 11.26 18.27
C GLY A 60 -9.39 10.28 17.10
N VAL A 61 -9.27 10.77 15.86
CA VAL A 61 -9.25 9.91 14.67
C VAL A 61 -8.08 8.91 14.76
N ALA A 62 -6.88 9.40 15.07
CA ALA A 62 -5.70 8.55 15.17
C ALA A 62 -5.81 7.48 16.25
N ALA A 63 -6.49 7.79 17.35
CA ALA A 63 -6.75 6.83 18.42
C ALA A 63 -7.80 5.78 17.96
N GLY A 64 -8.93 6.19 17.37
CA GLY A 64 -9.93 5.24 16.89
C GLY A 64 -9.45 4.36 15.72
N LEU A 65 -8.56 4.88 14.87
CA LEU A 65 -8.01 4.12 13.74
C LEU A 65 -7.08 2.98 14.18
N CYS A 66 -6.58 3.00 15.43
CA CYS A 66 -5.73 1.92 15.91
C CYS A 66 -6.51 0.64 16.20
N ILE A 67 -7.82 0.74 16.41
CA ILE A 67 -8.71 -0.39 16.61
C ILE A 67 -8.72 -1.27 15.36
N HIS A 68 -8.39 -2.54 15.54
CA HIS A 68 -8.47 -3.56 14.51
C HIS A 68 -9.93 -3.76 14.08
N PRO A 69 -10.28 -3.92 12.79
CA PRO A 69 -11.67 -4.02 12.29
C PRO A 69 -12.38 -5.34 12.64
N ASP A 70 -11.63 -6.37 13.03
CA ASP A 70 -12.18 -7.70 13.35
C ASP A 70 -12.45 -7.90 14.86
N VAL A 71 -12.46 -6.81 15.65
CA VAL A 71 -12.75 -6.89 17.09
C VAL A 71 -14.25 -7.14 17.25
N ALA A 72 -14.59 -8.33 17.76
CA ALA A 72 -15.96 -8.67 18.11
C ALA A 72 -16.48 -7.78 19.26
N ASN A 73 -17.79 -7.55 19.30
CA ASN A 73 -18.51 -6.89 20.40
C ASN A 73 -18.25 -5.37 20.59
N ILE A 74 -17.79 -4.67 19.56
CA ILE A 74 -17.88 -3.20 19.53
C ILE A 74 -19.32 -2.83 19.15
N ASP A 75 -20.17 -2.75 20.18
CA ASP A 75 -21.59 -2.45 20.03
C ASP A 75 -21.88 -0.95 20.16
N SER A 76 -23.08 -0.55 19.76
CA SER A 76 -23.52 0.86 19.89
C SER A 76 -23.50 1.38 21.32
N THR A 77 -23.67 0.50 22.30
CA THR A 77 -23.58 0.81 23.74
C THR A 77 -22.17 1.20 24.12
N TRP A 78 -21.15 0.45 23.69
CA TRP A 78 -19.75 0.78 23.94
C TRP A 78 -19.34 2.10 23.29
N ILE A 79 -19.84 2.38 22.08
CA ILE A 79 -19.58 3.66 21.40
C ILE A 79 -20.18 4.84 22.18
N VAL A 80 -21.40 4.70 22.69
CA VAL A 80 -22.05 5.73 23.53
C VAL A 80 -21.37 5.85 24.88
N TYR A 81 -20.95 4.74 25.48
CA TYR A 81 -20.22 4.72 26.76
C TYR A 81 -18.93 5.56 26.71
N ASN A 82 -18.19 5.48 25.60
CA ASN A 82 -16.99 6.28 25.40
C ASN A 82 -17.24 7.80 25.29
N ARG A 83 -18.48 8.24 25.07
CA ARG A 83 -18.86 9.66 25.09
C ARG A 83 -18.74 10.27 26.50
N GLU A 84 -18.94 9.46 27.54
CA GLU A 84 -18.95 9.89 28.95
C GLU A 84 -17.55 9.88 29.58
N SER A 85 -16.51 9.53 28.81
CA SER A 85 -15.11 9.56 29.24
C SER A 85 -14.58 10.98 29.45
N GLU A 86 -13.41 11.14 30.07
CA GLU A 86 -12.69 12.43 30.22
C GLU A 86 -12.25 13.08 28.89
N CYS A 87 -12.65 12.49 27.75
CA CYS A 87 -12.33 12.92 26.40
C CYS A 87 -13.01 14.25 26.02
N THR A 88 -12.31 15.08 25.24
CA THR A 88 -12.91 16.30 24.68
C THR A 88 -13.92 15.98 23.57
N ARG A 89 -14.89 16.87 23.33
CA ARG A 89 -15.91 16.66 22.28
C ARG A 89 -15.29 16.55 20.88
N GLU A 90 -14.21 17.28 20.64
CA GLU A 90 -13.44 17.27 19.40
C GLU A 90 -12.75 15.92 19.17
N GLU A 91 -12.12 15.37 20.20
CA GLU A 91 -11.50 14.04 20.17
C GLU A 91 -12.55 12.94 19.99
N HIS A 92 -13.67 13.00 20.71
CA HIS A 92 -14.75 12.03 20.55
C HIS A 92 -15.32 12.04 19.13
N SER A 93 -15.47 13.22 18.53
CA SER A 93 -15.89 13.32 17.13
C SER A 93 -14.91 12.64 16.17
N GLY A 94 -13.60 12.87 16.37
CA GLY A 94 -12.58 12.21 15.59
C GLY A 94 -12.62 10.69 15.75
N PHE A 95 -12.82 10.23 16.98
CA PHE A 95 -12.97 8.82 17.31
C PHE A 95 -14.17 8.18 16.57
N LEU A 96 -15.34 8.86 16.54
CA LEU A 96 -16.51 8.41 15.78
C LEU A 96 -16.22 8.30 14.27
N MET A 97 -15.53 9.28 13.68
CA MET A 97 -15.13 9.21 12.27
C MET A 97 -14.25 7.98 12.00
N ALA A 98 -13.29 7.70 12.88
CA ALA A 98 -12.39 6.55 12.74
C ALA A 98 -13.12 5.21 12.84
N LEU A 99 -14.07 5.07 13.77
CA LEU A 99 -14.93 3.88 13.85
C LEU A 99 -15.71 3.65 12.56
N GLY A 100 -16.20 4.73 11.95
CA GLY A 100 -16.86 4.68 10.64
C GLY A 100 -15.95 4.22 9.50
N LEU A 101 -14.70 4.71 9.47
CA LEU A 101 -13.67 4.28 8.51
C LEU A 101 -13.23 2.82 8.71
N ASN A 102 -13.33 2.30 9.93
CA ASN A 102 -13.10 0.89 10.25
C ASN A 102 -14.33 0.00 10.01
N GLY A 103 -15.50 0.58 9.69
CA GLY A 103 -16.73 -0.17 9.36
C GLY A 103 -17.66 -0.46 10.55
N TYR A 104 -17.32 0.00 11.75
CA TYR A 104 -18.10 -0.25 12.97
C TYR A 104 -19.44 0.49 13.02
N LEU A 105 -19.61 1.57 12.24
CA LEU A 105 -20.84 2.36 12.25
C LEU A 105 -21.93 1.87 11.30
N LYS A 106 -21.74 0.75 10.59
CA LYS A 106 -22.68 0.24 9.58
C LYS A 106 -24.08 -0.08 10.15
N ASN A 107 -24.14 -0.55 11.39
CA ASN A 107 -25.39 -0.92 12.07
C ASN A 107 -25.74 0.03 13.23
N PHE A 108 -25.22 1.26 13.21
CA PHE A 108 -25.40 2.18 14.32
C PHE A 108 -26.87 2.64 14.46
N PRO A 109 -27.50 2.53 15.65
CA PRO A 109 -28.91 2.85 15.84
C PRO A 109 -29.25 4.30 15.50
N ARG A 110 -30.39 4.50 14.81
CA ARG A 110 -30.82 5.83 14.35
C ARG A 110 -31.06 6.83 15.48
N LEU A 111 -31.58 6.36 16.63
CA LEU A 111 -31.83 7.21 17.80
C LEU A 111 -30.51 7.84 18.28
N ASN A 112 -29.46 7.04 18.40
CA ASN A 112 -28.13 7.50 18.81
C ASN A 112 -27.55 8.48 17.78
N VAL A 113 -27.72 8.23 16.47
CA VAL A 113 -27.31 9.18 15.43
C VAL A 113 -27.99 10.54 15.62
N GLN A 114 -29.30 10.54 15.87
CA GLN A 114 -30.05 11.78 16.07
C GLN A 114 -29.63 12.51 17.34
N GLU A 115 -29.32 11.80 18.43
CA GLU A 115 -28.78 12.40 19.65
C GLU A 115 -27.44 13.11 19.41
N TYR A 116 -26.52 12.47 18.68
CA TYR A 116 -25.24 13.10 18.34
C TYR A 116 -25.41 14.34 17.44
N LEU A 117 -26.35 14.31 16.50
CA LEU A 117 -26.59 15.43 15.58
C LEU A 117 -27.38 16.58 16.21
N LYS A 118 -28.12 16.33 17.29
CA LYS A 118 -28.89 17.35 18.02
C LYS A 118 -28.00 18.34 18.78
N ASP A 119 -26.80 17.91 19.19
CA ASP A 119 -25.89 18.69 20.03
C ASP A 119 -25.34 19.98 19.40
N SER A 120 -25.65 20.29 18.14
CA SER A 120 -25.24 21.51 17.40
C SER A 120 -23.73 21.78 17.31
N CYS A 121 -22.89 20.83 17.78
CA CYS A 121 -21.43 20.91 17.65
C CYS A 121 -21.03 20.58 16.21
N GLU A 122 -20.33 21.54 15.58
CA GLU A 122 -19.89 21.43 14.19
C GLU A 122 -18.99 20.21 13.96
N VAL A 123 -18.03 20.01 14.86
CA VAL A 123 -17.01 18.98 14.72
C VAL A 123 -17.64 17.60 14.86
N ILE A 124 -18.57 17.39 15.81
CA ILE A 124 -19.32 16.13 15.98
C ILE A 124 -20.09 15.77 14.71
N ASN A 125 -20.81 16.74 14.14
CA ASN A 125 -21.57 16.52 12.91
C ASN A 125 -20.66 16.11 11.74
N VAL A 126 -19.48 16.75 11.59
CA VAL A 126 -18.50 16.36 10.57
C VAL A 126 -18.04 14.91 10.76
N GLY A 127 -17.66 14.53 11.98
CA GLY A 127 -17.16 13.19 12.27
C GLY A 127 -18.20 12.09 12.05
N VAL A 128 -19.42 12.31 12.54
CA VAL A 128 -20.54 11.36 12.39
C VAL A 128 -20.97 11.21 10.94
N LEU A 129 -21.15 12.31 10.20
CA LEU A 129 -21.59 12.25 8.80
C LEU A 129 -20.55 11.56 7.91
N LEU A 130 -19.27 11.88 8.06
CA LEU A 130 -18.20 11.22 7.29
C LEU A 130 -18.02 9.76 7.70
N GLY A 131 -18.05 9.45 9.00
CA GLY A 131 -17.90 8.09 9.51
C GLY A 131 -19.01 7.16 9.03
N LEU A 132 -20.28 7.58 9.17
CA LEU A 132 -21.42 6.80 8.68
C LEU A 132 -21.39 6.63 7.16
N SER A 133 -21.05 7.70 6.42
CA SER A 133 -20.97 7.64 4.96
C SER A 133 -19.87 6.69 4.49
N ALA A 134 -18.71 6.68 5.17
CA ALA A 134 -17.61 5.77 4.88
C ALA A 134 -17.97 4.29 5.11
N SER A 135 -18.76 3.99 6.16
CA SER A 135 -19.28 2.62 6.40
C SER A 135 -20.27 2.15 5.33
N HIS A 136 -20.89 3.08 4.59
CA HIS A 136 -21.89 2.81 3.55
C HIS A 136 -21.38 3.14 2.14
N CYS A 137 -20.06 3.18 1.92
CA CYS A 137 -19.47 3.47 0.61
C CYS A 137 -20.05 2.59 -0.50
N GLY A 138 -20.52 3.21 -1.59
CA GLY A 138 -21.07 2.53 -2.78
C GLY A 138 -22.37 1.74 -2.57
N THR A 139 -23.03 1.85 -1.40
CA THR A 139 -24.23 1.04 -1.09
C THR A 139 -25.55 1.65 -1.53
N MET A 140 -25.59 2.95 -1.89
CA MET A 140 -26.84 3.69 -2.19
C MET A 140 -27.90 3.60 -1.08
N ASN A 141 -27.49 3.51 0.19
CA ASN A 141 -28.43 3.37 1.29
C ASN A 141 -29.40 4.58 1.35
N VAL A 142 -30.71 4.29 1.24
CA VAL A 142 -31.77 5.30 1.21
C VAL A 142 -31.83 6.12 2.50
N LEU A 143 -31.57 5.50 3.65
CA LEU A 143 -31.60 6.17 4.96
C LEU A 143 -30.45 7.16 5.09
N MET A 144 -29.26 6.76 4.65
CA MET A 144 -28.11 7.65 4.60
C MET A 144 -28.34 8.79 3.61
N THR A 145 -28.94 8.50 2.46
CA THR A 145 -29.32 9.54 1.49
C THR A 145 -30.27 10.56 2.11
N ARG A 146 -31.31 10.11 2.82
CA ARG A 146 -32.25 11.01 3.52
C ARG A 146 -31.54 11.84 4.59
N LEU A 147 -30.66 11.23 5.39
CA LEU A 147 -29.89 11.92 6.40
C LEU A 147 -28.98 13.00 5.78
N LEU A 148 -28.26 12.68 4.71
CA LEU A 148 -27.34 13.61 4.06
C LEU A 148 -28.07 14.71 3.28
N SER A 149 -29.22 14.38 2.68
CA SER A 149 -30.03 15.33 1.92
C SER A 149 -30.52 16.50 2.77
N SER A 150 -30.71 16.32 4.09
CA SER A 150 -31.11 17.43 4.98
C SER A 150 -30.00 18.46 5.18
N TYR A 151 -28.76 18.13 4.84
CA TYR A 151 -27.60 19.03 4.94
C TYR A 151 -27.19 19.64 3.59
N VAL A 152 -27.70 19.11 2.48
CA VAL A 152 -27.38 19.55 1.10
C VAL A 152 -28.59 20.28 0.51
N GLU A 153 -28.42 21.56 0.21
CA GLU A 153 -29.54 22.44 -0.12
C GLU A 153 -30.20 22.17 -1.47
N THR A 154 -29.46 21.65 -2.45
CA THR A 154 -30.01 21.20 -3.74
C THR A 154 -30.86 19.93 -3.62
N LEU A 155 -30.64 19.12 -2.58
CA LEU A 155 -31.42 17.91 -2.31
C LEU A 155 -32.61 18.18 -1.38
N LEU A 156 -32.65 19.35 -0.74
CA LEU A 156 -33.76 19.82 0.08
C LEU A 156 -34.91 20.36 -0.80
N PRO A 157 -36.17 20.19 -0.35
CA PRO A 157 -37.29 20.89 -0.96
C PRO A 157 -37.10 22.42 -1.01
N PRO A 158 -37.60 23.11 -2.04
CA PRO A 158 -37.33 24.52 -2.30
C PRO A 158 -37.88 25.51 -1.24
N ASN A 159 -38.71 25.07 -0.31
CA ASN A 159 -39.35 25.94 0.69
C ASN A 159 -38.61 26.04 2.02
N ILE A 160 -37.62 25.17 2.28
CA ILE A 160 -36.94 25.09 3.59
C ILE A 160 -35.58 25.80 3.52
N LYS A 161 -35.32 26.72 4.46
CA LYS A 161 -34.00 27.34 4.69
C LYS A 161 -33.49 26.89 6.06
N LEU A 162 -32.38 26.15 6.07
CA LEU A 162 -31.69 25.73 7.30
C LEU A 162 -30.36 26.48 7.41
N ASP A 163 -30.10 27.05 8.58
CA ASP A 163 -28.80 27.66 8.90
C ASP A 163 -27.82 26.55 9.32
N ILE A 164 -27.03 26.07 8.36
CA ILE A 164 -26.09 24.98 8.55
C ILE A 164 -24.67 25.52 8.35
N LYS A 165 -23.80 25.20 9.32
CA LYS A 165 -22.38 25.53 9.26
C LYS A 165 -21.69 24.91 8.04
N GLN A 166 -20.79 25.67 7.42
CA GLN A 166 -20.19 25.32 6.13
C GLN A 166 -19.42 23.99 6.16
N ASN A 167 -18.62 23.71 7.20
CA ASN A 167 -17.83 22.46 7.24
C ASN A 167 -18.73 21.21 7.35
N VAL A 168 -19.91 21.32 7.98
CA VAL A 168 -20.91 20.24 8.04
C VAL A 168 -21.50 19.97 6.66
N GLN A 169 -21.80 21.02 5.89
CA GLN A 169 -22.28 20.86 4.52
C GLN A 169 -21.22 20.23 3.61
N ILE A 170 -19.94 20.63 3.77
CA ILE A 170 -18.81 20.02 3.05
C ILE A 170 -18.70 18.52 3.38
N ALA A 171 -18.79 18.17 4.65
CA ALA A 171 -18.81 16.78 5.11
C ALA A 171 -20.00 16.00 4.53
N ALA A 172 -21.19 16.60 4.49
CA ALA A 172 -22.38 15.99 3.90
C ALA A 172 -22.25 15.76 2.39
N LEU A 173 -21.72 16.74 1.63
CA LEU A 173 -21.46 16.59 0.19
C LEU A 173 -20.51 15.43 -0.09
N MET A 174 -19.40 15.37 0.65
CA MET A 174 -18.46 14.26 0.54
C MET A 174 -19.11 12.94 0.95
N GLY A 175 -19.96 12.94 1.98
CA GLY A 175 -20.75 11.79 2.38
C GLY A 175 -21.67 11.25 1.27
N VAL A 176 -22.35 12.14 0.53
CA VAL A 176 -23.14 11.77 -0.64
C VAL A 176 -22.24 11.12 -1.71
N GLY A 177 -21.07 11.70 -1.98
CA GLY A 177 -20.09 11.14 -2.90
C GLY A 177 -19.62 9.74 -2.52
N LEU A 178 -19.36 9.49 -1.24
CA LEU A 178 -18.96 8.17 -0.72
C LEU A 178 -20.09 7.15 -0.85
N VAL A 179 -21.31 7.47 -0.42
CA VAL A 179 -22.46 6.55 -0.45
C VAL A 179 -22.84 6.16 -1.88
N TYR A 180 -22.69 7.08 -2.84
CA TYR A 180 -23.01 6.88 -4.25
C TYR A 180 -21.78 6.57 -5.12
N GLN A 181 -20.64 6.25 -4.52
CA GLN A 181 -19.40 6.00 -5.23
C GLN A 181 -19.56 4.92 -6.32
N GLY A 182 -19.20 5.23 -7.56
CA GLY A 182 -19.26 4.31 -8.70
C GLY A 182 -20.67 3.92 -9.17
N THR A 183 -21.73 4.57 -8.66
CA THR A 183 -23.12 4.22 -9.00
C THR A 183 -23.64 4.98 -10.21
N ALA A 184 -22.98 6.08 -10.58
CA ALA A 184 -23.34 6.99 -11.66
C ALA A 184 -24.82 7.44 -11.64
N ASN A 185 -25.38 7.68 -10.44
CA ASN A 185 -26.77 8.10 -10.29
C ASN A 185 -27.00 9.52 -10.87
N ARG A 186 -27.81 9.60 -11.94
CA ARG A 186 -28.09 10.84 -12.69
C ARG A 186 -28.60 12.00 -11.83
N HIS A 187 -29.54 11.75 -10.91
CA HIS A 187 -30.14 12.80 -10.09
C HIS A 187 -29.10 13.41 -9.14
N ILE A 188 -28.36 12.55 -8.44
CA ILE A 188 -27.31 12.99 -7.51
C ILE A 188 -26.18 13.70 -8.27
N SER A 189 -25.75 13.17 -9.42
CA SER A 189 -24.72 13.82 -10.24
C SER A 189 -25.14 15.21 -10.71
N HIS A 190 -26.39 15.40 -11.12
CA HIS A 190 -26.89 16.72 -11.52
C HIS A 190 -26.97 17.69 -10.32
N ALA A 191 -27.43 17.23 -9.16
CA ALA A 191 -27.46 18.04 -7.94
C ALA A 191 -26.05 18.49 -7.53
N LEU A 192 -25.07 17.58 -7.52
CA LEU A 192 -23.67 17.91 -7.21
C LEU A 192 -23.06 18.88 -8.23
N LEU A 193 -23.38 18.72 -9.52
CA LEU A 193 -22.94 19.64 -10.57
C LEU A 193 -23.46 21.07 -10.34
N THR A 194 -24.69 21.22 -9.84
CA THR A 194 -25.24 22.54 -9.49
C THR A 194 -24.59 23.15 -8.26
N GLU A 195 -24.11 22.34 -7.31
CA GLU A 195 -23.40 22.84 -6.12
C GLU A 195 -21.96 23.33 -6.43
N ILE A 196 -21.32 22.83 -7.49
CA ILE A 196 -19.99 23.32 -7.92
C ILE A 196 -20.05 24.80 -8.34
N GLY A 197 -21.01 25.16 -9.18
CA GLY A 197 -21.17 26.51 -9.74
C GLY A 197 -21.99 27.46 -8.86
N ARG A 198 -22.14 27.16 -7.57
CA ARG A 198 -23.03 27.88 -6.68
C ARG A 198 -22.51 29.30 -6.37
N PRO A 199 -23.37 30.34 -6.41
CA PRO A 199 -22.94 31.70 -6.09
C PRO A 199 -22.62 31.89 -4.59
N PRO A 200 -21.73 32.83 -4.26
CA PRO A 200 -21.34 33.12 -2.88
C PRO A 200 -22.52 33.62 -2.06
N ARG A 201 -22.53 33.27 -0.78
CA ARG A 201 -23.52 33.77 0.20
C ARG A 201 -22.83 34.69 1.21
N PRO A 202 -23.55 35.73 1.72
CA PRO A 202 -22.97 36.70 2.64
C PRO A 202 -22.41 36.07 3.93
N ASP A 203 -22.98 34.96 4.40
CA ASP A 203 -22.63 34.36 5.70
C ASP A 203 -21.52 33.29 5.63
N LYS A 204 -21.11 32.85 4.44
CA LYS A 204 -20.30 31.62 4.26
C LYS A 204 -18.87 31.93 3.80
N LYS A 205 -17.89 31.75 4.71
CA LYS A 205 -16.47 32.11 4.51
C LYS A 205 -15.62 31.09 3.73
N ASN A 206 -16.06 29.83 3.60
CA ASN A 206 -15.30 28.74 2.95
C ASN A 206 -16.01 28.25 1.67
N HIS A 207 -16.06 29.11 0.66
CA HIS A 207 -16.72 28.80 -0.63
C HIS A 207 -15.86 27.89 -1.52
N GLU A 208 -14.54 28.06 -1.51
CA GLU A 208 -13.58 27.24 -2.28
C GLU A 208 -13.62 25.75 -1.89
N SER A 209 -13.55 25.42 -0.59
CA SER A 209 -13.59 24.03 -0.14
C SER A 209 -14.93 23.34 -0.37
N TYR A 210 -16.02 24.10 -0.45
CA TYR A 210 -17.34 23.59 -0.81
C TYR A 210 -17.44 23.18 -2.27
N SER A 211 -17.04 24.07 -3.18
CA SER A 211 -16.95 23.76 -4.61
C SER A 211 -16.02 22.57 -4.87
N LEU A 212 -14.85 22.54 -4.21
CA LEU A 212 -13.93 21.41 -4.31
C LEU A 212 -14.60 20.10 -3.85
N ALA A 213 -15.27 20.10 -2.70
CA ALA A 213 -15.95 18.91 -2.19
C ALA A 213 -17.11 18.45 -3.08
N ALA A 214 -17.87 19.37 -3.66
CA ALA A 214 -18.90 19.04 -4.65
C ALA A 214 -18.29 18.38 -5.90
N GLY A 215 -17.15 18.89 -6.39
CA GLY A 215 -16.42 18.29 -7.50
C GLY A 215 -15.83 16.91 -7.18
N LEU A 216 -15.21 16.75 -6.00
CA LEU A 216 -14.71 15.46 -5.52
C LEU A 216 -15.84 14.44 -5.35
N ALA A 217 -16.96 14.85 -4.75
CA ALA A 217 -18.13 13.99 -4.59
C ALA A 217 -18.71 13.58 -5.95
N LEU A 218 -18.86 14.52 -6.89
CA LEU A 218 -19.31 14.21 -8.26
C LEU A 218 -18.37 13.22 -8.96
N GLY A 219 -17.05 13.43 -8.82
CA GLY A 219 -16.04 12.52 -9.35
C GLY A 219 -16.11 11.12 -8.73
N LEU A 220 -16.42 10.99 -7.44
CA LEU A 220 -16.66 9.69 -6.80
C LEU A 220 -17.91 9.01 -7.33
N VAL A 221 -19.02 9.74 -7.51
CA VAL A 221 -20.27 9.16 -8.04
C VAL A 221 -20.09 8.66 -9.47
N MET A 222 -19.36 9.43 -10.29
CA MET A 222 -19.13 9.14 -11.71
C MET A 222 -17.83 8.35 -11.99
N LEU A 223 -17.19 7.81 -10.96
CA LEU A 223 -15.85 7.21 -11.03
C LEU A 223 -15.75 6.15 -12.14
N GLY A 224 -14.91 6.41 -13.15
CA GLY A 224 -14.64 5.50 -14.27
C GLY A 224 -15.81 5.27 -15.23
N SER A 225 -16.86 6.11 -15.20
CA SER A 225 -18.05 5.94 -16.04
C SER A 225 -17.89 6.35 -17.51
N GLY A 226 -16.80 7.04 -17.88
CA GLY A 226 -16.41 7.26 -19.29
C GLY A 226 -17.33 8.14 -20.14
N GLY A 227 -18.40 8.71 -19.60
CA GLY A 227 -19.29 9.65 -20.30
C GLY A 227 -20.70 9.14 -20.61
N ASP A 228 -21.00 7.86 -20.39
CA ASP A 228 -22.23 7.21 -20.87
C ASP A 228 -23.54 7.78 -20.27
N VAL A 229 -23.48 8.47 -19.13
CA VAL A 229 -24.67 8.83 -18.35
C VAL A 229 -25.29 10.18 -18.74
N SER A 230 -24.53 11.11 -19.31
CA SER A 230 -25.07 12.32 -19.99
C SER A 230 -23.97 13.22 -20.57
N ALA A 231 -24.11 13.60 -21.85
CA ALA A 231 -23.16 14.49 -22.54
C ALA A 231 -23.05 15.90 -21.92
N ASN A 232 -24.06 16.36 -21.16
CA ASN A 232 -24.08 17.71 -20.60
C ASN A 232 -23.16 17.89 -19.37
N ILE A 233 -22.89 16.83 -18.60
CA ILE A 233 -22.07 16.94 -17.38
C ILE A 233 -20.61 17.30 -17.73
N PRO A 234 -19.91 16.58 -18.63
CA PRO A 234 -18.54 16.92 -19.02
C PRO A 234 -18.40 18.34 -19.57
N ASN A 235 -19.34 18.76 -20.44
CA ASN A 235 -19.34 20.10 -21.03
C ASN A 235 -19.51 21.20 -19.97
N THR A 236 -20.37 20.96 -18.97
CA THR A 236 -20.57 21.92 -17.87
C THR A 236 -19.36 21.97 -16.94
N LEU A 237 -18.70 20.83 -16.69
CA LEU A 237 -17.45 20.81 -15.93
C LEU A 237 -16.31 21.52 -16.68
N HIS A 238 -16.21 21.32 -17.99
CA HIS A 238 -15.26 22.04 -18.83
C HIS A 238 -15.53 23.56 -18.77
N TYR A 239 -16.80 23.96 -18.82
CA TYR A 239 -17.22 25.35 -18.66
C TYR A 239 -16.81 25.94 -17.29
N TYR A 240 -16.97 25.18 -16.21
CA TYR A 240 -16.51 25.58 -14.87
C TYR A 240 -14.98 25.65 -14.73
N MET A 241 -14.23 25.01 -15.62
CA MET A 241 -12.76 25.01 -15.62
C MET A 241 -12.16 26.15 -16.45
N VAL A 242 -12.73 26.44 -17.62
CA VAL A 242 -12.24 27.49 -18.53
C VAL A 242 -12.81 28.86 -18.14
N GLY A 243 -14.02 28.89 -17.57
CA GLY A 243 -14.74 30.12 -17.29
C GLY A 243 -15.64 30.54 -18.44
N GLY A 244 -16.55 31.47 -18.14
CA GLY A 244 -17.55 31.99 -19.04
C GLY A 244 -18.64 32.74 -18.27
N HIS A 245 -19.69 33.20 -18.98
CA HIS A 245 -20.83 33.86 -18.35
C HIS A 245 -21.59 32.94 -17.38
N THR A 246 -22.00 33.48 -16.24
CA THR A 246 -22.81 32.72 -15.29
C THR A 246 -24.11 32.32 -15.98
N ARG A 247 -24.35 31.02 -16.17
CA ARG A 247 -25.65 30.56 -16.66
C ARG A 247 -26.67 30.90 -15.57
N LEU A 248 -27.68 31.70 -15.93
CA LEU A 248 -28.79 32.01 -15.01
C LEU A 248 -29.38 30.69 -14.51
N PHE A 249 -29.47 30.54 -13.19
CA PHE A 249 -30.06 29.36 -12.56
C PHE A 249 -31.50 29.23 -13.04
N SER A 250 -31.82 28.33 -13.97
CA SER A 250 -33.22 28.20 -14.41
C SER A 250 -34.06 27.47 -13.36
N GLY A 251 -35.08 28.12 -12.79
CA GLY A 251 -36.10 27.50 -11.93
C GLY A 251 -36.28 28.14 -10.54
N ALA A 252 -36.96 27.43 -9.62
CA ALA A 252 -37.35 27.88 -8.28
C ALA A 252 -36.20 28.27 -7.32
N GLN A 253 -34.95 28.22 -7.80
CA GLN A 253 -33.77 28.65 -7.07
C GLN A 253 -33.37 30.11 -7.37
N GLU A 254 -33.85 30.74 -8.46
CA GLU A 254 -33.53 32.15 -8.76
C GLU A 254 -33.85 33.10 -7.60
N ASP A 255 -35.02 32.92 -6.98
CA ASP A 255 -35.47 33.77 -5.86
C ASP A 255 -34.61 33.63 -4.60
N ARG A 256 -33.82 32.54 -4.46
CA ARG A 256 -32.91 32.34 -3.32
C ARG A 256 -31.60 33.11 -3.45
N TYR A 257 -31.21 33.51 -4.66
CA TYR A 257 -29.88 34.06 -4.97
C TYR A 257 -29.92 35.49 -5.53
N LYS A 258 -31.10 36.15 -5.58
CA LYS A 258 -31.25 37.56 -5.97
C LYS A 258 -30.54 38.55 -5.03
N SER A 259 -30.35 38.20 -3.75
CA SER A 259 -29.62 39.05 -2.81
C SER A 259 -28.11 38.87 -2.98
N ARG A 260 -27.45 39.85 -3.60
CA ARG A 260 -25.99 39.91 -3.76
C ARG A 260 -25.30 39.82 -2.39
N SER A 261 -24.22 39.04 -2.33
CA SER A 261 -23.38 38.93 -1.13
C SER A 261 -22.58 40.23 -0.90
N TYR A 262 -22.64 40.78 0.31
CA TYR A 262 -21.86 41.97 0.70
C TYR A 262 -20.32 41.79 0.70
N PRO A 263 -19.74 40.61 1.05
CA PRO A 263 -18.27 40.47 1.13
C PRO A 263 -17.57 40.03 -0.16
N ILE A 264 -18.30 39.45 -1.13
CA ILE A 264 -17.73 38.94 -2.39
C ILE A 264 -18.53 39.52 -3.54
N TRP A 265 -17.85 40.27 -4.40
CA TRP A 265 -18.39 40.80 -5.64
C TRP A 265 -17.97 39.89 -6.79
N GLU A 266 -18.89 39.05 -7.25
CA GLU A 266 -18.70 38.30 -8.49
C GLU A 266 -19.39 39.07 -9.62
N ASN A 267 -18.67 39.28 -10.72
CA ASN A 267 -19.23 39.82 -11.96
C ASN A 267 -20.12 38.74 -12.64
N ASP A 268 -20.72 39.04 -13.79
CA ASP A 268 -21.53 38.09 -14.58
C ASP A 268 -20.71 36.93 -15.21
N SER A 269 -19.52 36.64 -14.68
CA SER A 269 -18.60 35.59 -15.08
C SER A 269 -18.34 34.63 -13.92
N ILE A 270 -18.26 33.34 -14.22
CA ILE A 270 -17.94 32.30 -13.24
C ILE A 270 -16.57 32.56 -12.60
N ASN A 271 -16.50 32.44 -11.29
CA ASN A 271 -15.26 32.53 -10.54
C ASN A 271 -14.40 31.26 -10.72
N ILE A 272 -13.56 31.28 -11.75
CA ILE A 272 -12.63 30.21 -12.13
C ILE A 272 -11.79 29.75 -10.93
N ASN A 273 -11.41 30.66 -10.03
CA ASN A 273 -10.56 30.33 -8.88
C ASN A 273 -11.22 29.36 -7.88
N VAL A 274 -12.55 29.32 -7.84
CA VAL A 274 -13.33 28.46 -6.94
C VAL A 274 -13.76 27.18 -7.65
N THR A 275 -14.23 27.26 -8.89
CA THR A 275 -14.85 26.13 -9.59
C THR A 275 -13.84 25.19 -10.25
N THR A 276 -12.70 25.72 -10.71
CA THR A 276 -11.66 24.97 -11.43
C THR A 276 -11.15 23.72 -10.72
N PRO A 277 -10.72 23.75 -9.44
CA PRO A 277 -10.11 22.57 -8.83
C PRO A 277 -11.10 21.42 -8.67
N GLY A 278 -12.36 21.72 -8.31
CA GLY A 278 -13.44 20.74 -8.21
C GLY A 278 -13.80 20.16 -9.58
N ALA A 279 -13.97 21.01 -10.59
CA ALA A 279 -14.33 20.59 -11.94
C ALA A 279 -13.23 19.75 -12.63
N THR A 280 -11.97 20.15 -12.46
CA THR A 280 -10.82 19.46 -13.04
C THR A 280 -10.72 18.04 -12.49
N ILE A 281 -10.78 17.87 -11.17
CA ILE A 281 -10.70 16.53 -10.55
C ILE A 281 -11.94 15.69 -10.87
N ALA A 282 -13.14 16.30 -10.89
CA ALA A 282 -14.36 15.59 -11.27
C ALA A 282 -14.24 14.97 -12.68
N LEU A 283 -13.72 15.74 -13.65
CA LEU A 283 -13.44 15.22 -15.00
C LEU A 283 -12.41 14.09 -14.98
N GLY A 284 -11.33 14.23 -14.21
CA GLY A 284 -10.30 13.20 -14.11
C GLY A 284 -10.79 11.89 -13.49
N LEU A 285 -11.60 11.95 -12.44
CA LEU A 285 -12.19 10.76 -11.82
C LEU A 285 -13.28 10.13 -12.70
N MET A 286 -14.07 10.96 -13.40
CA MET A 286 -15.10 10.49 -14.32
C MET A 286 -14.51 9.72 -15.51
N TYR A 287 -13.39 10.21 -16.07
CA TYR A 287 -12.68 9.60 -17.20
C TYR A 287 -11.45 8.77 -16.78
N PHE A 288 -11.40 8.33 -15.53
CA PHE A 288 -10.28 7.56 -14.99
C PHE A 288 -10.01 6.30 -15.81
N ASN A 289 -8.77 6.11 -16.26
CA ASN A 289 -8.31 5.01 -17.11
C ASN A 289 -9.20 4.72 -18.34
N THR A 290 -9.76 5.75 -18.96
CA THR A 290 -10.58 5.60 -20.18
C THR A 290 -9.79 5.78 -21.47
N GLY A 291 -8.60 6.41 -21.41
CA GLY A 291 -7.80 6.71 -22.59
C GLY A 291 -8.42 7.74 -23.54
N ASN A 292 -9.49 8.45 -23.14
CA ASN A 292 -10.21 9.37 -24.03
C ASN A 292 -9.38 10.61 -24.36
N ARG A 293 -8.85 10.66 -25.58
CA ARG A 293 -7.99 11.75 -26.07
C ARG A 293 -8.73 13.09 -26.22
N ALA A 294 -10.03 13.10 -26.46
CA ALA A 294 -10.79 14.35 -26.63
C ALA A 294 -10.85 15.16 -25.33
N VAL A 295 -11.06 14.48 -24.19
CA VAL A 295 -11.07 15.13 -22.86
C VAL A 295 -9.66 15.48 -22.41
N VAL A 296 -8.65 14.70 -22.81
CA VAL A 296 -7.23 15.05 -22.60
C VAL A 296 -6.87 16.37 -23.28
N GLU A 297 -7.46 16.65 -24.44
CA GLU A 297 -7.23 17.91 -25.16
C GLU A 297 -7.66 19.13 -24.35
N TRP A 298 -8.77 19.02 -23.62
CA TRP A 298 -9.25 20.06 -22.71
C TRP A 298 -8.29 20.33 -21.54
N MET A 299 -7.46 19.35 -21.19
CA MET A 299 -6.49 19.41 -20.09
C MET A 299 -5.08 19.80 -20.57
N GLN A 300 -4.91 20.11 -21.87
CA GLN A 300 -3.63 20.59 -22.36
C GLN A 300 -3.23 21.90 -21.69
N LEU A 301 -1.91 22.04 -21.51
CA LEU A 301 -1.32 23.25 -20.94
C LEU A 301 -1.12 24.26 -22.07
N PRO A 302 -1.38 25.55 -21.84
CA PRO A 302 -1.19 26.55 -22.87
C PRO A 302 0.29 26.72 -23.22
N ASP A 303 0.57 26.85 -24.52
CA ASP A 303 1.92 27.07 -25.08
C ASP A 303 2.30 28.55 -25.21
N THR A 304 1.38 29.48 -24.98
CA THR A 304 1.61 30.93 -25.06
C THR A 304 1.70 31.55 -23.67
N GLN A 305 2.59 32.54 -23.50
CA GLN A 305 2.76 33.24 -22.22
C GLN A 305 1.47 33.89 -21.72
N TYR A 306 0.73 34.55 -22.59
CA TYR A 306 -0.53 35.23 -22.24
C TYR A 306 -1.53 34.28 -21.56
N LEU A 307 -1.82 33.14 -22.17
CA LEU A 307 -2.71 32.13 -21.59
C LEU A 307 -2.14 31.44 -20.34
N LEU A 308 -0.81 31.42 -20.16
CA LEU A 308 -0.18 30.91 -18.94
C LEU A 308 -0.33 31.89 -17.77
N GLU A 309 -0.27 33.20 -18.03
CA GLU A 309 -0.47 34.25 -17.02
C GLU A 309 -1.92 34.28 -16.51
N ASP A 310 -2.90 33.91 -17.33
CA ASP A 310 -4.31 33.80 -16.94
C ASP A 310 -4.59 32.64 -15.97
N ILE A 311 -3.73 31.61 -15.93
CA ILE A 311 -3.95 30.40 -15.15
C ILE A 311 -3.04 30.36 -13.93
N ARG A 312 -3.65 30.30 -12.73
CA ARG A 312 -2.90 30.10 -11.49
C ARG A 312 -2.07 28.80 -11.55
N PRO A 313 -0.78 28.80 -11.17
CA PRO A 313 0.12 27.67 -11.41
C PRO A 313 -0.29 26.38 -10.66
N ASP A 314 -1.00 26.50 -9.53
CA ASP A 314 -1.56 25.34 -8.83
C ASP A 314 -2.61 24.58 -9.65
N PHE A 315 -3.30 25.24 -10.57
CA PHE A 315 -4.26 24.60 -11.46
C PHE A 315 -3.56 23.83 -12.57
N LEU A 316 -2.38 24.28 -13.01
CA LEU A 316 -1.54 23.53 -13.95
C LEU A 316 -1.13 22.18 -13.36
N LEU A 317 -0.80 22.15 -12.06
CA LEU A 317 -0.53 20.92 -11.32
C LEU A 317 -1.72 19.94 -11.40
N LEU A 318 -2.93 20.43 -11.13
CA LEU A 318 -4.15 19.62 -11.19
C LEU A 318 -4.48 19.15 -12.62
N ARG A 319 -4.25 19.99 -13.64
CA ARG A 319 -4.45 19.62 -15.05
C ARG A 319 -3.51 18.49 -15.47
N VAL A 320 -2.23 18.57 -15.11
CA VAL A 320 -1.25 17.51 -15.38
C VAL A 320 -1.65 16.23 -14.66
N LEU A 321 -1.99 16.32 -13.37
CA LEU A 321 -2.45 15.16 -12.60
C LEU A 321 -3.64 14.48 -13.29
N VAL A 322 -4.67 15.25 -13.65
CA VAL A 322 -5.89 14.73 -14.28
C VAL A 322 -5.63 14.18 -15.68
N LYS A 323 -4.81 14.85 -16.49
CA LYS A 323 -4.35 14.33 -17.78
C LYS A 323 -3.72 12.95 -17.63
N SER A 324 -2.85 12.76 -16.64
CA SER A 324 -2.24 11.46 -16.35
C SER A 324 -3.24 10.44 -15.80
N LEU A 325 -4.25 10.83 -15.03
CA LEU A 325 -5.32 9.92 -14.55
C LEU A 325 -6.18 9.36 -15.70
N ILE A 326 -6.45 10.18 -16.72
CA ILE A 326 -7.20 9.74 -17.91
C ILE A 326 -6.34 8.79 -18.76
N LEU A 327 -5.06 9.13 -18.93
CA LEU A 327 -4.04 8.33 -19.64
C LEU A 327 -3.24 7.43 -18.69
N TRP A 328 -3.94 6.66 -17.86
CA TRP A 328 -3.33 5.90 -16.75
C TRP A 328 -2.31 4.84 -17.21
N GLU A 329 -2.55 4.21 -18.36
CA GLU A 329 -1.64 3.21 -18.94
C GLU A 329 -0.39 3.82 -19.59
N ASP A 330 -0.41 5.11 -19.93
CA ASP A 330 0.72 5.81 -20.56
C ASP A 330 1.76 6.28 -19.50
N ILE A 331 1.53 6.04 -18.21
CA ILE A 331 2.41 6.50 -17.12
C ILE A 331 3.65 5.62 -17.00
N GLU A 332 4.81 6.18 -17.36
CA GLU A 332 6.09 5.49 -17.27
C GLU A 332 7.01 6.12 -16.21
N PRO A 333 7.79 5.31 -15.46
CA PRO A 333 8.76 5.79 -14.49
C PRO A 333 10.05 6.19 -15.22
N THR A 334 9.98 7.21 -16.07
CA THR A 334 11.12 7.77 -16.82
C THR A 334 11.15 9.30 -16.72
N GLU A 335 12.36 9.89 -16.74
CA GLU A 335 12.50 11.35 -16.74
C GLU A 335 11.91 11.97 -18.02
N SER A 336 12.05 11.28 -19.16
CA SER A 336 11.45 11.67 -20.43
C SER A 336 9.94 11.82 -20.34
N TRP A 337 9.26 10.93 -19.62
CA TRP A 337 7.82 11.02 -19.42
C TRP A 337 7.45 12.27 -18.62
N ILE A 338 8.15 12.57 -17.52
CA ILE A 338 7.91 13.77 -16.71
C ILE A 338 8.09 15.05 -17.57
N PHE A 339 9.16 15.10 -18.36
CA PHE A 339 9.44 16.26 -19.21
C PHE A 339 8.51 16.37 -20.43
N SER A 340 7.85 15.29 -20.84
CA SER A 340 6.87 15.30 -21.95
C SER A 340 5.64 16.18 -21.66
N HIS A 341 5.37 16.45 -20.38
CA HIS A 341 4.26 17.30 -19.98
C HIS A 341 4.57 18.80 -20.07
N LEU A 342 5.81 19.19 -20.36
CA LEU A 342 6.18 20.60 -20.43
C LEU A 342 5.78 21.23 -21.78
N PRO A 343 5.07 22.37 -21.77
CA PRO A 343 4.83 23.15 -22.99
C PRO A 343 6.14 23.75 -23.52
N ASN A 344 6.17 24.03 -24.82
CA ASN A 344 7.39 24.45 -25.53
C ASN A 344 8.00 25.73 -24.94
N ILE A 345 7.14 26.68 -24.55
CA ILE A 345 7.56 27.95 -23.94
C ILE A 345 8.25 27.75 -22.60
N VAL A 346 7.73 26.87 -21.74
CA VAL A 346 8.32 26.58 -20.44
C VAL A 346 9.66 25.88 -20.63
N ASN A 347 9.75 24.94 -21.58
CA ASN A 347 11.00 24.24 -21.85
C ASN A 347 12.11 25.17 -22.36
N LYS A 348 11.74 26.21 -23.14
CA LYS A 348 12.68 27.20 -23.68
C LYS A 348 13.25 28.13 -22.60
N TYR A 349 12.41 28.62 -21.68
CA TYR A 349 12.79 29.65 -20.70
C TYR A 349 13.02 29.14 -19.26
N ARG A 350 12.88 27.84 -19.00
CA ARG A 350 13.11 27.24 -17.66
C ARG A 350 14.48 27.58 -17.09
N LEU A 351 14.53 27.97 -15.82
CA LEU A 351 15.77 28.13 -15.04
C LEU A 351 16.80 29.10 -15.63
N GLN A 352 16.42 29.96 -16.58
CA GLN A 352 17.33 30.97 -17.14
C GLN A 352 17.61 32.07 -16.10
N LYS A 353 18.86 32.55 -16.08
CA LYS A 353 19.20 33.72 -15.26
C LYS A 353 18.54 34.96 -15.87
N PRO A 354 17.98 35.86 -15.04
CA PRO A 354 17.38 37.09 -15.54
C PRO A 354 18.47 37.92 -16.22
N THR A 355 18.37 38.05 -17.54
CA THR A 355 19.16 39.00 -18.33
C THR A 355 18.21 40.10 -18.80
N PRO A 356 18.66 41.37 -18.86
CA PRO A 356 17.77 42.51 -19.11
C PRO A 356 17.01 42.42 -20.43
N LYS A 357 17.56 41.72 -21.44
CA LYS A 357 16.90 41.50 -22.74
C LYS A 357 15.78 40.46 -22.70
N VAL A 358 15.82 39.51 -21.76
CA VAL A 358 14.82 38.43 -21.65
C VAL A 358 13.69 38.84 -20.72
N THR A 359 14.01 39.50 -19.60
CA THR A 359 13.02 39.93 -18.60
C THR A 359 12.11 41.06 -19.08
N GLN A 360 12.50 41.82 -20.12
CA GLN A 360 11.63 42.84 -20.71
C GLN A 360 10.47 42.24 -21.50
N ASN A 361 10.61 41.02 -22.01
CA ASN A 361 9.63 40.39 -22.89
C ASN A 361 8.91 39.21 -22.25
N VAL A 362 9.51 38.57 -21.24
CA VAL A 362 9.03 37.32 -20.65
C VAL A 362 9.06 37.38 -19.14
N ASP A 363 7.92 37.09 -18.50
CA ASP A 363 7.87 36.89 -17.05
C ASP A 363 8.45 35.51 -16.68
N LEU A 364 9.73 35.53 -16.30
CA LEU A 364 10.46 34.34 -15.87
C LEU A 364 9.90 33.74 -14.57
N ASP A 365 9.27 34.54 -13.71
CA ASP A 365 8.77 34.07 -12.42
C ASP A 365 7.54 33.18 -12.64
N THR A 366 6.58 33.62 -13.46
CA THR A 366 5.40 32.83 -13.86
C THR A 366 5.80 31.53 -14.58
N ILE A 367 6.77 31.60 -15.50
CA ILE A 367 7.27 30.40 -16.21
C ILE A 367 7.91 29.41 -15.23
N ASN A 368 8.74 29.88 -14.30
CA ASN A 368 9.37 29.01 -13.32
C ASN A 368 8.33 28.43 -12.35
N GLN A 369 7.33 29.20 -11.90
CA GLN A 369 6.24 28.69 -11.08
C GLN A 369 5.43 27.62 -11.80
N ALA A 370 5.11 27.82 -13.08
CA ALA A 370 4.45 26.82 -13.92
C ALA A 370 5.30 25.55 -14.03
N TYR A 371 6.59 25.67 -14.34
CA TYR A 371 7.53 24.55 -14.45
C TYR A 371 7.52 23.64 -13.22
N TYR A 372 7.66 24.21 -12.02
CA TYR A 372 7.72 23.41 -10.79
C TYR A 372 6.38 22.76 -10.44
N ASN A 373 5.25 23.44 -10.69
CA ASN A 373 3.93 22.87 -10.46
C ASN A 373 3.59 21.75 -11.44
N ILE A 374 3.98 21.88 -12.71
CA ILE A 374 3.82 20.82 -13.72
C ILE A 374 4.60 19.57 -13.31
N ILE A 375 5.86 19.73 -12.90
CA ILE A 375 6.69 18.61 -12.41
C ILE A 375 6.08 18.00 -11.14
N ALA A 376 5.62 18.81 -10.19
CA ALA A 376 4.98 18.29 -8.98
C ALA A 376 3.70 17.50 -9.30
N GLY A 377 2.91 17.94 -10.29
CA GLY A 377 1.72 17.21 -10.78
C GLY A 377 2.06 15.88 -11.42
N ALA A 378 3.09 15.86 -12.29
CA ALA A 378 3.59 14.64 -12.91
C ALA A 378 4.12 13.64 -11.86
N CYS A 379 4.90 14.13 -10.87
CA CYS A 379 5.38 13.33 -9.75
C CYS A 379 4.24 12.76 -8.90
N MET A 380 3.17 13.54 -8.67
CA MET A 380 1.99 13.07 -7.95
C MET A 380 1.26 11.96 -8.71
N ALA A 381 1.09 12.11 -10.03
CA ALA A 381 0.51 11.08 -10.87
C ALA A 381 1.36 9.78 -10.85
N LEU A 382 2.68 9.91 -10.94
CA LEU A 382 3.61 8.78 -10.82
C LEU A 382 3.49 8.09 -9.45
N GLY A 383 3.38 8.89 -8.37
CA GLY A 383 3.17 8.38 -7.02
C GLY A 383 1.85 7.62 -6.84
N LEU A 384 0.77 8.06 -7.49
CA LEU A 384 -0.52 7.37 -7.49
C LEU A 384 -0.48 6.06 -8.30
N ARG A 385 0.17 6.05 -9.48
CA ARG A 385 0.28 4.86 -10.34
C ARG A 385 1.01 3.71 -9.66
N TYR A 386 2.10 4.05 -8.99
CA TYR A 386 3.00 3.11 -8.32
C TYR A 386 2.77 3.05 -6.81
N ALA A 387 1.61 3.49 -6.31
CA ALA A 387 1.28 3.49 -4.88
C ALA A 387 1.41 2.08 -4.27
N GLY A 388 2.23 1.96 -3.23
CA GLY A 388 2.48 0.71 -2.51
C GLY A 388 3.15 -0.41 -3.33
N THR A 389 3.68 -0.12 -4.52
CA THR A 389 4.32 -1.13 -5.38
C THR A 389 5.81 -1.35 -5.07
N ALA A 390 6.42 -0.46 -4.28
CA ALA A 390 7.86 -0.44 -3.99
C ALA A 390 8.76 -0.49 -5.25
N ASN A 391 8.30 0.07 -6.37
CA ASN A 391 9.06 0.10 -7.62
C ASN A 391 10.31 0.98 -7.49
N LYS A 392 11.50 0.40 -7.75
CA LYS A 392 12.79 1.09 -7.60
C LYS A 392 13.02 2.20 -8.62
N ASN A 393 12.51 2.03 -9.85
CA ASN A 393 12.68 3.03 -10.92
C ASN A 393 11.89 4.30 -10.60
N ALA A 394 10.61 4.13 -10.25
CA ALA A 394 9.75 5.23 -9.82
C ALA A 394 10.33 5.93 -8.59
N PHE A 395 10.79 5.16 -7.60
CA PHE A 395 11.42 5.70 -6.40
C PHE A 395 12.68 6.52 -6.72
N LYS A 396 13.59 6.02 -7.56
CA LYS A 396 14.82 6.73 -7.93
C LYS A 396 14.54 8.11 -8.52
N ILE A 397 13.56 8.21 -9.41
CA ILE A 397 13.16 9.47 -10.06
C ILE A 397 12.55 10.44 -9.04
N LEU A 398 11.56 9.99 -8.28
CA LEU A 398 10.89 10.81 -7.27
C LEU A 398 11.86 11.27 -6.18
N TYR A 399 12.78 10.40 -5.77
CA TYR A 399 13.84 10.71 -4.81
C TYR A 399 14.79 11.78 -5.34
N ASN A 400 15.21 11.68 -6.61
CA ASN A 400 16.06 12.68 -7.25
C ASN A 400 15.37 14.04 -7.31
N HIS A 401 14.09 14.10 -7.71
CA HIS A 401 13.31 15.33 -7.68
C HIS A 401 13.13 15.87 -6.26
N THR A 402 12.85 15.02 -5.27
CA THR A 402 12.75 15.43 -3.86
C THR A 402 14.06 16.09 -3.40
N ARG A 403 15.22 15.50 -3.71
CA ARG A 403 16.53 16.09 -3.39
C ARG A 403 16.78 17.41 -4.13
N MET A 404 16.34 17.51 -5.39
CA MET A 404 16.42 18.75 -6.17
C MET A 404 15.63 19.88 -5.49
N PHE A 405 14.35 19.65 -5.17
CA PHE A 405 13.50 20.63 -4.48
C PHE A 405 14.01 20.97 -3.08
N LEU A 406 14.57 20.00 -2.36
CA LEU A 406 15.19 20.25 -1.05
C LEU A 406 16.40 21.19 -1.15
N LYS A 407 17.22 21.07 -2.22
CA LYS A 407 18.33 21.98 -2.51
C LYS A 407 17.83 23.38 -2.93
N LEU A 408 16.72 23.45 -3.67
CA LEU A 408 16.12 24.71 -4.13
C LEU A 408 15.44 25.51 -3.01
N SER A 409 14.96 24.82 -1.98
CA SER A 409 14.36 25.42 -0.77
C SER A 409 15.34 26.34 0.01
N HIS A 410 16.64 26.34 -0.32
CA HIS A 410 17.59 27.31 0.24
C HIS A 410 17.27 28.77 -0.17
N PRO A 411 17.42 29.74 0.75
CA PRO A 411 16.80 31.07 0.67
C PRO A 411 17.30 31.95 -0.49
N THR A 412 18.48 31.68 -1.04
CA THR A 412 19.06 32.47 -2.14
C THR A 412 18.47 32.12 -3.50
N LYS A 413 18.06 30.86 -3.72
CA LYS A 413 17.50 30.38 -4.99
C LYS A 413 15.97 30.43 -5.04
N ALA A 414 15.32 30.43 -3.87
CA ALA A 414 13.86 30.44 -3.75
C ALA A 414 13.19 31.80 -4.04
N LYS A 415 13.96 32.88 -4.21
CA LYS A 415 13.41 34.23 -4.42
C LYS A 415 12.67 34.38 -5.76
N PHE A 416 13.17 33.76 -6.83
CA PHE A 416 12.63 33.90 -8.20
C PHE A 416 11.36 33.06 -8.49
N VAL A 417 10.91 32.25 -7.53
CA VAL A 417 9.79 31.31 -7.74
C VAL A 417 8.69 31.52 -6.70
N GLY A 418 9.05 32.06 -5.53
CA GLY A 418 8.21 32.07 -4.36
C GLY A 418 8.47 30.85 -3.48
N LYS A 419 8.76 31.13 -2.21
CA LYS A 419 9.05 30.09 -1.19
C LYS A 419 7.86 29.16 -0.95
N SER A 420 6.64 29.69 -0.97
CA SER A 420 5.40 28.91 -0.78
C SER A 420 5.18 27.89 -1.89
N THR A 421 5.43 28.26 -3.15
CA THR A 421 5.28 27.37 -4.31
C THR A 421 6.30 26.23 -4.26
N ILE A 422 7.56 26.53 -3.93
CA ILE A 422 8.58 25.49 -3.77
C ILE A 422 8.24 24.55 -2.62
N GLU A 423 7.78 25.07 -1.48
CA GLU A 423 7.44 24.24 -0.32
C GLU A 423 6.22 23.36 -0.58
N THR A 424 5.19 23.87 -1.26
CA THR A 424 4.02 23.07 -1.67
C THR A 424 4.41 21.97 -2.65
N CYS A 425 5.20 22.28 -3.67
CA CYS A 425 5.73 21.28 -4.60
C CYS A 425 6.59 20.22 -3.89
N LEU A 426 7.47 20.65 -2.97
CA LEU A 426 8.29 19.74 -2.17
C LEU A 426 7.42 18.78 -1.33
N ASN A 427 6.38 19.29 -0.68
CA ASN A 427 5.45 18.48 0.11
C ASN A 427 4.74 17.43 -0.75
N ILE A 428 4.30 17.80 -1.96
CA ILE A 428 3.60 16.90 -2.89
C ILE A 428 4.56 15.81 -3.39
N ILE A 429 5.77 16.16 -3.81
CA ILE A 429 6.76 15.19 -4.29
C ILE A 429 7.22 14.26 -3.15
N LEU A 430 7.38 14.79 -1.94
CA LEU A 430 7.71 13.99 -0.75
C LEU A 430 6.60 12.98 -0.45
N LEU A 431 5.33 13.39 -0.47
CA LEU A 431 4.19 12.49 -0.33
C LEU A 431 4.14 11.47 -1.46
N SER A 432 4.42 11.87 -2.69
CA SER A 432 4.48 10.98 -3.85
C SER A 432 5.55 9.90 -3.69
N THR A 433 6.73 10.28 -3.19
CA THR A 433 7.82 9.35 -2.90
C THR A 433 7.42 8.37 -1.79
N ALA A 434 6.76 8.87 -0.74
CA ALA A 434 6.26 8.03 0.36
C ALA A 434 5.10 7.12 -0.06
N MET A 435 4.24 7.53 -1.02
CA MET A 435 3.18 6.67 -1.57
C MET A 435 3.74 5.44 -2.28
N VAL A 436 4.80 5.60 -3.08
CA VAL A 436 5.43 4.46 -3.79
C VAL A 436 6.00 3.43 -2.81
N MET A 437 6.63 3.92 -1.73
CA MET A 437 7.25 3.12 -0.67
C MET A 437 6.35 2.95 0.56
N ALA A 438 5.02 3.02 0.38
CA ALA A 438 4.10 2.96 1.50
C ALA A 438 4.16 1.59 2.20
N GLY A 439 4.38 1.60 3.51
CA GLY A 439 4.50 0.43 4.38
C GLY A 439 5.91 -0.17 4.51
N THR A 440 6.86 0.14 3.61
CA THR A 440 8.19 -0.52 3.62
C THR A 440 9.15 0.03 4.68
N GLY A 441 8.91 1.25 5.16
CA GLY A 441 9.78 1.90 6.16
C GLY A 441 11.14 2.37 5.61
N ASP A 442 11.21 2.80 4.35
CA ASP A 442 12.46 3.23 3.71
C ASP A 442 13.24 4.30 4.52
N LEU A 443 14.53 4.03 4.73
CA LEU A 443 15.42 4.84 5.57
C LEU A 443 15.73 6.21 4.95
N ASP A 444 15.85 6.28 3.62
CA ASP A 444 16.27 7.50 2.95
C ASP A 444 15.14 8.53 2.93
N ILE A 445 13.90 8.09 2.70
CA ILE A 445 12.73 8.97 2.85
C ILE A 445 12.56 9.39 4.31
N MET A 446 12.72 8.48 5.27
CA MET A 446 12.65 8.81 6.70
C MET A 446 13.65 9.90 7.10
N ARG A 447 14.89 9.83 6.60
CA ARG A 447 15.92 10.87 6.81
C ARG A 447 15.48 12.23 6.25
N ILE A 448 14.88 12.25 5.06
CA ILE A 448 14.33 13.48 4.46
C ILE A 448 13.20 14.04 5.32
N CYS A 449 12.22 13.21 5.71
CA CYS A 449 11.12 13.62 6.59
C CYS A 449 11.63 14.19 7.92
N ARG A 450 12.64 13.57 8.53
CA ARG A 450 13.29 14.08 9.76
C ARG A 450 13.92 15.45 9.54
N ARG A 451 14.57 15.69 8.40
CA ARG A 451 15.18 16.99 8.05
C ARG A 451 14.14 18.07 7.75
N VAL A 452 13.03 17.74 7.08
CA VAL A 452 11.94 18.70 6.84
C VAL A 452 11.26 19.06 8.16
N ARG A 453 11.06 18.07 9.06
CA ARG A 453 10.48 18.28 10.39
C ARG A 453 11.24 19.31 11.24
N THR A 454 12.57 19.38 11.12
CA THR A 454 13.39 20.33 11.92
C THR A 454 13.24 21.79 11.50
N ARG A 455 12.58 22.08 10.37
CA ARG A 455 12.37 23.46 9.89
C ARG A 455 11.24 24.11 10.69
N LEU A 456 11.60 24.92 11.67
CA LEU A 456 10.63 25.64 12.50
C LEU A 456 10.47 27.09 12.03
N GLY A 457 9.22 27.50 11.83
CA GLY A 457 8.82 28.89 11.58
C GLY A 457 8.72 29.30 10.11
N PRO A 458 7.99 30.41 9.83
CA PRO A 458 7.66 30.82 8.46
C PRO A 458 8.89 31.21 7.62
N ALA A 459 9.92 31.78 8.26
CA ALA A 459 11.15 32.19 7.59
C ALA A 459 11.93 30.98 7.00
N ALA A 460 11.80 29.82 7.63
CA ALA A 460 12.37 28.54 7.22
C ALA A 460 11.39 27.70 6.35
N GLY A 461 10.20 28.23 6.02
CA GLY A 461 9.16 27.52 5.27
C GLY A 461 8.31 26.55 6.10
N GLY A 462 8.49 26.49 7.42
CA GLY A 462 7.73 25.62 8.32
C GLY A 462 6.35 26.22 8.66
N THR A 463 5.31 25.74 7.98
CA THR A 463 3.88 26.03 8.28
C THR A 463 3.22 24.81 8.90
N TYR A 464 2.02 24.97 9.47
CA TYR A 464 1.25 23.81 9.96
C TYR A 464 1.05 22.76 8.86
N GLY A 465 0.72 23.21 7.65
CA GLY A 465 0.51 22.37 6.49
C GLY A 465 1.75 21.64 5.98
N SER A 466 2.93 22.28 5.98
CA SER A 466 4.16 21.58 5.59
C SER A 466 4.57 20.51 6.61
N HIS A 467 4.38 20.78 7.91
CA HIS A 467 4.52 19.74 8.93
C HIS A 467 3.51 18.61 8.75
N LEU A 468 2.24 18.93 8.46
CA LEU A 468 1.20 17.94 8.19
C LEU A 468 1.60 17.03 7.02
N ALA A 469 2.02 17.59 5.89
CA ALA A 469 2.47 16.82 4.74
C ALA A 469 3.69 15.94 5.03
N ALA A 470 4.72 16.49 5.68
CA ALA A 470 5.92 15.74 6.05
C ALA A 470 5.62 14.60 7.03
N HIS A 471 4.69 14.83 7.96
CA HIS A 471 4.22 13.81 8.89
C HIS A 471 3.37 12.76 8.20
N MET A 472 2.44 13.14 7.31
CA MET A 472 1.67 12.20 6.50
C MET A 472 2.61 11.32 5.65
N ALA A 473 3.66 11.89 5.05
CA ALA A 473 4.67 11.11 4.33
C ALA A 473 5.36 10.08 5.25
N LEU A 474 5.75 10.49 6.46
CA LEU A 474 6.32 9.56 7.45
C LEU A 474 5.31 8.48 7.90
N GLY A 475 4.04 8.84 8.05
CA GLY A 475 2.97 7.91 8.40
C GLY A 475 2.71 6.87 7.31
N LEU A 476 2.70 7.28 6.04
CA LEU A 476 2.55 6.40 4.89
C LEU A 476 3.70 5.38 4.77
N LEU A 477 4.94 5.78 5.09
CA LEU A 477 6.08 4.86 5.09
C LEU A 477 5.91 3.69 6.07
N PHE A 478 5.29 3.94 7.22
CA PHE A 478 5.09 2.95 8.28
C PHE A 478 3.61 2.64 8.49
N LEU A 479 2.84 2.56 7.40
CA LEU A 479 1.39 2.39 7.45
C LEU A 479 1.02 1.10 8.21
N GLY A 480 0.25 1.25 9.29
CA GLY A 480 -0.14 0.17 10.20
C GLY A 480 1.04 -0.65 10.73
N GLY A 481 2.16 0.01 11.03
CA GLY A 481 3.39 -0.62 11.51
C GLY A 481 4.08 -1.49 10.45
N GLY A 482 3.82 -1.23 9.17
CA GLY A 482 4.34 -2.02 8.05
C GLY A 482 3.47 -3.23 7.65
N LYS A 483 2.29 -3.41 8.27
CA LYS A 483 1.34 -4.46 7.88
C LYS A 483 0.47 -4.06 6.69
N TYR A 484 0.31 -2.76 6.47
CA TYR A 484 -0.56 -2.20 5.45
C TYR A 484 0.25 -1.42 4.42
N THR A 485 -0.32 -1.29 3.24
CA THR A 485 0.23 -0.52 2.14
C THR A 485 -0.93 -0.01 1.28
N LEU A 486 -0.67 0.78 0.25
CA LEU A 486 -1.70 1.45 -0.54
C LEU A 486 -2.03 0.66 -1.80
N SER A 487 -3.32 0.53 -2.11
CA SER A 487 -3.78 -0.01 -3.39
C SER A 487 -3.88 1.11 -4.45
N ASN A 488 -3.80 0.74 -5.73
CA ASN A 488 -4.01 1.65 -6.86
C ASN A 488 -5.37 1.42 -7.57
N SER A 489 -6.32 0.74 -6.90
CA SER A 489 -7.67 0.56 -7.44
C SER A 489 -8.32 1.92 -7.72
N PRO A 490 -9.26 2.05 -8.68
CA PRO A 490 -9.89 3.34 -8.98
C PRO A 490 -10.49 4.02 -7.75
N SER A 491 -11.12 3.22 -6.87
CA SER A 491 -11.67 3.68 -5.59
C SER A 491 -10.59 4.20 -4.64
N ALA A 492 -9.50 3.45 -4.50
CA ALA A 492 -8.38 3.84 -3.65
C ALA A 492 -7.65 5.08 -4.18
N VAL A 493 -7.44 5.17 -5.49
CA VAL A 493 -6.84 6.35 -6.12
C VAL A 493 -7.70 7.58 -5.87
N ALA A 494 -9.03 7.48 -6.00
CA ALA A 494 -9.94 8.57 -5.66
C ALA A 494 -9.81 8.97 -4.17
N ALA A 495 -9.77 8.02 -3.25
CA ALA A 495 -9.56 8.28 -1.83
C ALA A 495 -8.19 8.92 -1.52
N LEU A 496 -7.14 8.52 -2.23
CA LEU A 496 -5.80 9.11 -2.14
C LEU A 496 -5.78 10.55 -2.67
N ILE A 497 -6.43 10.84 -3.80
CA ILE A 497 -6.55 12.20 -4.33
C ILE A 497 -7.25 13.12 -3.34
N ILE A 498 -8.31 12.63 -2.69
CA ILE A 498 -9.04 13.39 -1.67
C ILE A 498 -8.16 13.62 -0.44
N SER A 499 -7.55 12.58 0.11
CA SER A 499 -6.73 12.67 1.33
C SER A 499 -5.41 13.41 1.13
N LEU A 500 -4.82 13.37 -0.07
CA LEU A 500 -3.53 13.97 -0.41
C LEU A 500 -3.67 15.19 -1.34
N PHE A 501 -4.86 15.80 -1.39
CA PHE A 501 -5.12 16.97 -2.22
C PHE A 501 -4.02 18.05 -2.06
N PRO A 502 -3.44 18.58 -3.16
CA PRO A 502 -2.21 19.37 -3.18
C PRO A 502 -2.36 20.82 -2.68
N LYS A 503 -3.16 21.04 -1.63
CA LYS A 503 -3.25 22.30 -0.86
C LYS A 503 -3.33 22.02 0.63
N PHE A 504 -2.26 22.35 1.34
CA PHE A 504 -2.18 22.15 2.78
C PHE A 504 -2.60 23.41 3.56
N PRO A 505 -3.19 23.24 4.76
CA PRO A 505 -3.65 24.34 5.59
C PRO A 505 -2.48 25.22 6.06
N THR A 506 -2.65 26.53 6.08
CA THR A 506 -1.61 27.46 6.53
C THR A 506 -1.43 27.46 8.05
N HIS A 507 -2.55 27.36 8.78
CA HIS A 507 -2.65 27.27 10.24
C HIS A 507 -3.64 26.16 10.63
N SER A 508 -3.70 25.77 11.91
CA SER A 508 -4.46 24.59 12.34
C SER A 508 -5.98 24.69 12.16
N ASP A 509 -6.55 25.89 12.12
CA ASP A 509 -7.99 26.11 11.92
C ASP A 509 -8.37 26.39 10.45
N ASP A 510 -7.38 26.38 9.55
CA ASP A 510 -7.58 26.70 8.13
C ASP A 510 -8.26 25.54 7.39
N ASN A 511 -9.49 25.78 6.94
CA ASN A 511 -10.28 24.85 6.10
C ASN A 511 -10.79 25.55 4.82
N ARG A 512 -10.12 26.64 4.40
CA ARG A 512 -10.58 27.49 3.30
C ARG A 512 -10.63 26.72 1.98
N CYS A 513 -9.54 26.05 1.62
CA CYS A 513 -9.40 25.36 0.33
C CYS A 513 -9.76 23.86 0.42
N HIS A 514 -9.58 23.23 1.59
CA HIS A 514 -9.81 21.80 1.77
C HIS A 514 -10.15 21.50 3.24
N LEU A 515 -11.17 20.66 3.47
CA LEU A 515 -11.58 20.25 4.81
C LEU A 515 -10.57 19.27 5.41
N GLN A 516 -9.99 19.59 6.57
CA GLN A 516 -8.92 18.79 7.17
C GLN A 516 -9.36 17.35 7.55
N ALA A 517 -10.64 17.12 7.86
CA ALA A 517 -11.16 15.78 8.13
C ALA A 517 -10.89 14.78 6.99
N LEU A 518 -10.96 15.25 5.73
CA LEU A 518 -10.80 14.43 4.53
C LEU A 518 -9.39 13.86 4.39
N ARG A 519 -8.40 14.41 5.11
CA ARG A 519 -7.03 13.89 5.18
C ARG A 519 -6.96 12.45 5.69
N HIS A 520 -7.97 11.96 6.41
CA HIS A 520 -8.02 10.58 6.93
C HIS A 520 -8.63 9.56 5.96
N LEU A 521 -9.09 9.98 4.77
CA LEU A 521 -9.67 9.06 3.79
C LEU A 521 -8.64 8.12 3.13
N TYR A 522 -7.34 8.31 3.37
CA TYR A 522 -6.30 7.34 2.95
C TYR A 522 -6.57 5.92 3.49
N VAL A 523 -7.31 5.80 4.60
CA VAL A 523 -7.69 4.52 5.21
C VAL A 523 -8.48 3.65 4.24
N LEU A 524 -9.30 4.25 3.36
CA LEU A 524 -10.05 3.52 2.34
C LEU A 524 -9.16 2.95 1.23
N ALA A 525 -7.95 3.49 1.07
CA ALA A 525 -6.95 3.01 0.12
C ALA A 525 -5.98 1.98 0.72
N ALA A 526 -5.97 1.83 2.06
CA ALA A 526 -5.05 0.95 2.78
C ALA A 526 -5.51 -0.52 2.71
N GLU A 527 -4.64 -1.39 2.21
CA GLU A 527 -4.87 -2.83 2.11
C GLU A 527 -3.76 -3.62 2.85
N PRO A 528 -4.10 -4.72 3.55
CA PRO A 528 -3.11 -5.62 4.12
C PRO A 528 -2.49 -6.48 3.01
N ARG A 529 -1.18 -6.36 2.79
CA ARG A 529 -0.42 -7.17 1.81
C ARG A 529 0.83 -7.82 2.42
N ILE A 530 0.94 -7.83 3.74
CA ILE A 530 2.09 -8.43 4.43
C ILE A 530 1.98 -9.96 4.42
N ILE A 531 3.06 -10.65 4.03
CA ILE A 531 3.22 -12.09 4.27
C ILE A 531 4.05 -12.28 5.53
N LEU A 532 3.50 -13.05 6.47
CA LEU A 532 4.16 -13.43 7.71
C LEU A 532 4.38 -14.95 7.75
N PRO A 533 5.56 -15.46 7.36
CA PRO A 533 5.86 -16.88 7.48
C PRO A 533 6.04 -17.28 8.96
N ARG A 534 5.35 -18.35 9.35
CA ARG A 534 5.39 -18.93 10.69
C ARG A 534 5.76 -20.40 10.56
N ASP A 535 6.78 -20.82 11.28
CA ASP A 535 7.19 -22.21 11.28
C ASP A 535 6.17 -23.06 12.06
N ILE A 536 5.80 -24.22 11.51
CA ILE A 536 4.78 -25.11 12.06
C ILE A 536 5.28 -25.79 13.34
N ASP A 537 6.55 -26.17 13.38
CA ASP A 537 7.10 -26.97 14.48
C ASP A 537 7.37 -26.10 15.72
N THR A 538 7.94 -24.91 15.53
CA THR A 538 8.23 -23.97 16.63
C THR A 538 7.07 -23.03 16.96
N GLY A 539 6.15 -22.81 16.03
CA GLY A 539 5.10 -21.80 16.17
C GLY A 539 5.62 -20.37 16.22
N GLN A 540 6.88 -20.10 15.83
CA GLN A 540 7.47 -18.77 15.79
C GLN A 540 7.52 -18.20 14.36
N TYR A 541 7.56 -16.86 14.23
CA TYR A 541 7.79 -16.22 12.94
C TYR A 541 9.23 -16.44 12.48
N CYS A 542 9.41 -16.67 11.19
CA CYS A 542 10.72 -16.96 10.59
C CYS A 542 10.96 -16.10 9.36
N TYR A 543 12.13 -16.22 8.73
CA TYR A 543 12.38 -15.63 7.41
C TYR A 543 12.27 -16.70 6.33
N ALA A 544 11.73 -16.34 5.18
CA ALA A 544 11.65 -17.24 4.02
C ALA A 544 11.77 -16.45 2.72
N THR A 545 12.31 -17.08 1.69
CA THR A 545 12.44 -16.49 0.36
C THR A 545 11.20 -16.76 -0.50
N ILE A 546 10.67 -15.68 -1.08
CA ILE A 546 9.48 -15.68 -1.93
C ILE A 546 9.87 -15.19 -3.32
N HIS A 547 9.48 -15.95 -4.32
CA HIS A 547 9.61 -15.61 -5.73
C HIS A 547 8.26 -15.17 -6.29
N LEU A 548 8.27 -14.04 -7.01
CA LEU A 548 7.11 -13.44 -7.64
C LEU A 548 7.19 -13.60 -9.15
N THR A 549 6.06 -13.86 -9.78
CA THR A 549 5.92 -13.83 -11.24
C THR A 549 4.79 -12.88 -11.60
N PHE A 550 5.10 -11.90 -12.46
CA PHE A 550 4.17 -10.85 -12.89
C PHE A 550 3.36 -11.27 -14.12
N GLU A 551 2.24 -10.60 -14.36
CA GLU A 551 1.44 -10.84 -15.57
C GLU A 551 2.11 -10.27 -16.81
N THR A 552 2.72 -9.09 -16.70
CA THR A 552 3.38 -8.40 -17.81
C THR A 552 4.80 -7.95 -17.47
N ASP A 553 5.66 -7.90 -18.49
CA ASP A 553 7.04 -7.42 -18.34
C ASP A 553 7.11 -5.95 -17.92
N ARG A 554 6.11 -5.14 -18.30
CA ARG A 554 5.98 -3.74 -17.90
C ARG A 554 5.81 -3.58 -16.40
N GLU A 555 5.02 -4.45 -15.77
CA GLU A 555 4.81 -4.44 -14.33
C GLU A 555 6.03 -4.98 -13.58
N ALA A 556 6.70 -5.98 -14.15
CA ALA A 556 7.96 -6.51 -13.60
C ALA A 556 9.10 -5.48 -13.62
N ALA A 557 9.07 -4.52 -14.54
CA ALA A 557 10.13 -3.53 -14.71
C ALA A 557 10.35 -2.68 -13.45
N GLY A 558 11.49 -2.89 -12.78
CA GLY A 558 11.88 -2.15 -11.57
C GLY A 558 11.35 -2.74 -10.26
N GLN A 559 10.68 -3.90 -10.29
CA GLN A 559 10.30 -4.66 -9.10
C GLN A 559 11.28 -5.81 -8.81
N GLU A 560 11.37 -6.22 -7.55
CA GLU A 560 12.19 -7.36 -7.15
C GLU A 560 11.41 -8.67 -7.34
N ILE A 561 12.02 -9.60 -8.06
CA ILE A 561 11.43 -10.93 -8.35
C ILE A 561 11.58 -11.85 -7.13
N SER A 562 12.65 -11.70 -6.35
CA SER A 562 12.91 -12.48 -5.14
C SER A 562 12.90 -11.57 -3.92
N LEU A 563 11.96 -11.80 -3.02
CA LEU A 563 11.78 -11.06 -1.76
C LEU A 563 12.10 -11.96 -0.56
N GLN A 564 12.60 -11.37 0.51
CA GLN A 564 12.76 -12.05 1.80
C GLN A 564 11.57 -11.68 2.69
N ALA A 565 10.70 -12.64 2.98
CA ALA A 565 9.61 -12.48 3.92
C ALA A 565 10.11 -12.60 5.37
N PRO A 566 9.54 -11.88 6.35
CA PRO A 566 8.34 -11.03 6.28
C PRO A 566 8.47 -9.80 5.36
N CYS A 567 7.55 -9.67 4.40
CA CYS A 567 7.58 -8.58 3.42
C CYS A 567 6.18 -8.20 2.93
N LEU A 568 6.07 -7.01 2.34
CA LEU A 568 4.87 -6.56 1.65
C LEU A 568 4.88 -7.05 0.20
N LEU A 569 3.79 -7.66 -0.22
CA LEU A 569 3.57 -7.97 -1.62
C LEU A 569 3.24 -6.72 -2.43
N PRO A 570 3.63 -6.67 -3.72
CA PRO A 570 3.04 -5.73 -4.65
C PRO A 570 1.56 -6.08 -4.88
N GLN A 571 0.90 -5.32 -5.74
CA GLN A 571 -0.53 -5.50 -5.95
C GLN A 571 -0.87 -6.90 -6.48
N LEU A 572 -1.90 -7.51 -5.91
CA LEU A 572 -2.33 -8.85 -6.28
C LEU A 572 -2.83 -8.93 -7.73
N CYS A 573 -3.32 -7.83 -8.30
CA CYS A 573 -3.79 -7.81 -9.69
C CYS A 573 -2.65 -8.00 -10.70
N SER A 574 -1.46 -7.44 -10.44
CA SER A 574 -0.29 -7.51 -11.34
C SER A 574 0.50 -8.83 -11.23
N LEU A 575 0.16 -9.68 -10.25
CA LEU A 575 0.85 -10.95 -10.02
C LEU A 575 0.12 -12.11 -10.68
N LYS A 576 0.87 -12.99 -11.34
CA LYS A 576 0.40 -14.25 -11.93
C LYS A 576 0.51 -15.41 -10.94
N ARG A 577 1.65 -15.50 -10.25
CA ARG A 577 1.97 -16.61 -9.33
C ARG A 577 3.01 -16.17 -8.29
N ILE A 578 2.85 -16.69 -7.07
CA ILE A 578 3.72 -16.44 -5.91
C ILE A 578 4.23 -17.79 -5.44
N GLU A 579 5.54 -17.94 -5.30
CA GLU A 579 6.17 -19.16 -4.82
C GLU A 579 7.00 -18.88 -3.59
N LEU A 580 6.75 -19.59 -2.49
CA LEU A 580 7.77 -19.72 -1.46
C LEU A 580 8.75 -20.78 -1.95
N LYS A 581 9.88 -20.33 -2.49
CA LYS A 581 10.93 -21.21 -3.00
C LYS A 581 12.21 -20.92 -2.24
N ASP A 582 12.38 -21.68 -1.17
CA ASP A 582 13.52 -21.60 -0.28
C ASP A 582 14.29 -22.92 -0.26
N THR A 583 15.59 -22.86 0.02
CA THR A 583 16.43 -24.05 0.20
C THR A 583 16.16 -24.72 1.55
N ARG A 584 15.76 -23.94 2.56
CA ARG A 584 15.60 -24.39 3.95
C ARG A 584 14.17 -24.77 4.32
N TYR A 585 13.19 -24.29 3.57
CA TYR A 585 11.77 -24.54 3.81
C TYR A 585 11.13 -25.31 2.66
N TRP A 586 10.00 -25.95 2.91
CA TRP A 586 9.22 -26.62 1.88
C TRP A 586 8.52 -25.62 0.95
N THR A 587 8.43 -25.97 -0.33
CA THR A 587 7.91 -25.07 -1.35
C THR A 587 6.40 -24.96 -1.31
N ILE A 588 5.86 -23.74 -1.36
CA ILE A 588 4.42 -23.46 -1.44
C ILE A 588 4.17 -22.59 -2.66
N ILE A 589 3.13 -22.89 -3.44
CA ILE A 589 2.84 -22.17 -4.68
C ILE A 589 1.39 -21.66 -4.64
N PHE A 590 1.22 -20.38 -4.94
CA PHE A 590 -0.06 -19.74 -5.16
C PHE A 590 -0.19 -19.29 -6.62
N GLU A 591 -1.21 -19.76 -7.32
CA GLU A 591 -1.51 -19.41 -8.71
C GLU A 591 -2.86 -18.71 -8.83
N LYS A 592 -2.94 -17.67 -9.67
CA LYS A 592 -4.12 -16.82 -9.84
C LYS A 592 -5.40 -17.61 -10.18
N HIS A 593 -5.29 -18.70 -10.94
CA HIS A 593 -6.42 -19.50 -11.41
C HIS A 593 -6.74 -20.73 -10.54
N HIS A 594 -5.99 -20.99 -9.45
CA HIS A 594 -6.18 -22.20 -8.64
C HIS A 594 -6.54 -21.89 -7.19
N ASN A 595 -5.60 -21.33 -6.40
CA ASN A 595 -5.73 -21.14 -4.96
C ASN A 595 -5.61 -19.66 -4.52
N TRP A 596 -5.74 -18.71 -5.45
CA TRP A 596 -5.59 -17.28 -5.18
C TRP A 596 -6.56 -16.72 -4.13
N GLN A 597 -7.79 -17.24 -4.06
CA GLN A 597 -8.77 -16.81 -3.07
C GLN A 597 -8.33 -17.16 -1.64
N GLN A 598 -7.60 -18.27 -1.45
CA GLN A 598 -7.06 -18.63 -0.13
C GLN A 598 -6.01 -17.62 0.31
N LEU A 599 -5.12 -17.21 -0.61
CA LEU A 599 -4.13 -16.16 -0.36
C LEU A 599 -4.82 -14.83 -0.01
N LYS A 600 -5.83 -14.43 -0.80
CA LYS A 600 -6.58 -13.19 -0.57
C LYS A 600 -7.26 -13.19 0.81
N ASN A 601 -7.95 -14.27 1.15
CA ASN A 601 -8.59 -14.42 2.45
C ASN A 601 -7.58 -14.40 3.61
N MET A 602 -6.41 -15.05 3.43
CA MET A 602 -5.32 -15.03 4.40
C MET A 602 -4.80 -13.60 4.63
N LEU A 603 -4.56 -12.85 3.56
CA LEU A 603 -4.10 -11.45 3.64
C LEU A 603 -5.15 -10.53 4.27
N GLU A 604 -6.43 -10.67 3.90
CA GLU A 604 -7.54 -9.88 4.47
C GLU A 604 -7.71 -10.12 5.97
N ARG A 605 -7.66 -11.40 6.39
CA ARG A 605 -7.67 -11.83 7.80
C ARG A 605 -6.38 -11.52 8.54
N ARG A 606 -5.31 -11.17 7.81
CA ARG A 606 -3.96 -10.92 8.35
C ARG A 606 -3.39 -12.14 9.08
N ASP A 607 -3.68 -13.31 8.52
CA ASP A 607 -3.20 -14.59 9.01
C ASP A 607 -1.74 -14.83 8.61
N PHE A 608 -1.10 -15.76 9.29
CA PHE A 608 0.27 -16.18 8.99
C PHE A 608 0.31 -17.30 7.95
N LEU A 609 1.39 -17.33 7.16
CA LEU A 609 1.68 -18.42 6.25
C LEU A 609 2.43 -19.51 7.02
N SER A 610 1.76 -20.63 7.31
CA SER A 610 2.38 -21.78 7.96
C SER A 610 3.36 -22.47 7.02
N ILE A 611 4.63 -22.51 7.38
CA ILE A 611 5.70 -23.14 6.59
C ILE A 611 6.40 -24.23 7.40
N LYS A 612 6.92 -25.25 6.73
CA LYS A 612 7.67 -26.32 7.37
C LYS A 612 9.15 -26.22 7.02
N GLN A 613 10.00 -26.28 8.04
CA GLN A 613 11.44 -26.35 7.86
C GLN A 613 11.86 -27.73 7.34
N ARG A 614 12.85 -27.77 6.44
CA ARG A 614 13.44 -29.02 5.95
C ARG A 614 14.36 -29.62 7.01
N ALA A 615 14.34 -30.94 7.13
CA ALA A 615 15.21 -31.66 8.06
C ALA A 615 16.69 -31.42 7.72
N GLY A 616 17.51 -31.14 8.74
CA GLY A 616 18.95 -30.87 8.60
C GLY A 616 19.32 -29.42 8.27
N CYS A 617 18.34 -28.55 8.01
CA CYS A 617 18.55 -27.11 7.87
C CYS A 617 18.23 -26.40 9.19
N LEU A 618 18.87 -25.25 9.45
CA LEU A 618 18.57 -24.35 10.56
C LEU A 618 17.80 -23.11 10.06
N SER A 619 17.08 -22.45 10.97
CA SER A 619 16.35 -21.23 10.63
C SER A 619 17.32 -20.11 10.23
N TYR A 620 16.85 -19.12 9.47
CA TYR A 620 17.66 -17.93 9.13
C TYR A 620 17.99 -17.06 10.35
N LEU A 621 17.22 -17.17 11.44
CA LEU A 621 17.48 -16.47 12.70
C LEU A 621 18.72 -17.05 13.42
N GLU A 622 18.84 -18.37 13.44
CA GLU A 622 19.93 -19.07 14.12
C GLU A 622 21.20 -19.16 13.26
N ASP A 623 21.02 -19.27 11.94
CA ASP A 623 22.10 -19.41 10.98
C ASP A 623 21.83 -18.57 9.72
N PRO A 624 22.09 -17.25 9.73
CA PRO A 624 21.80 -16.38 8.58
C PRO A 624 22.48 -16.83 7.27
N HIS A 625 23.68 -17.40 7.37
CA HIS A 625 24.51 -17.76 6.22
C HIS A 625 24.43 -19.24 5.83
N GLY A 626 23.93 -20.12 6.71
CA GLY A 626 23.70 -21.54 6.40
C GLY A 626 24.88 -22.46 6.71
N TYR A 627 25.93 -21.95 7.36
CA TYR A 627 27.17 -22.69 7.63
C TYR A 627 27.06 -23.71 8.76
N ARG A 628 26.08 -23.56 9.66
CA ARG A 628 25.85 -24.45 10.80
C ARG A 628 24.87 -25.56 10.49
N SER A 629 24.19 -25.51 9.34
CA SER A 629 23.29 -26.57 8.90
C SER A 629 24.01 -27.92 8.85
N LEU A 630 23.30 -28.99 9.21
CA LEU A 630 23.85 -30.34 9.27
C LEU A 630 24.40 -30.77 7.91
N MET A 631 23.75 -30.33 6.82
CA MET A 631 24.23 -30.51 5.45
C MET A 631 25.53 -29.76 5.12
N ALA A 632 25.74 -28.55 5.67
CA ALA A 632 26.98 -27.81 5.46
C ALA A 632 28.14 -28.39 6.29
N GLN A 633 27.83 -28.87 7.50
CA GLN A 633 28.81 -29.58 8.34
C GLN A 633 29.26 -30.90 7.70
N THR A 634 28.37 -31.63 7.02
CA THR A 634 28.76 -32.87 6.29
C THR A 634 29.71 -32.62 5.12
N LEU A 635 29.73 -31.43 4.53
CA LEU A 635 30.68 -31.07 3.46
C LEU A 635 32.06 -30.67 4.00
N THR A 636 32.17 -30.30 5.28
CA THR A 636 33.40 -29.75 5.88
C THR A 636 34.03 -30.68 6.90
N THR A 637 33.31 -31.70 7.37
CA THR A 637 33.81 -32.68 8.34
C THR A 637 33.80 -34.08 7.71
N GLU A 638 35.00 -34.64 7.52
CA GLU A 638 35.19 -36.02 7.00
C GLU A 638 34.57 -37.12 7.89
N ASN A 639 34.09 -36.77 9.09
CA ASN A 639 33.64 -37.71 10.11
C ASN A 639 32.11 -37.81 10.29
N ALA A 640 31.31 -37.03 9.56
CA ALA A 640 29.85 -37.05 9.71
C ALA A 640 29.21 -38.02 8.69
N ILE A 641 28.97 -39.27 9.11
CA ILE A 641 28.13 -40.22 8.38
C ILE A 641 26.69 -39.71 8.43
N ALA A 642 26.20 -39.15 7.32
CA ALA A 642 24.82 -38.74 7.21
C ALA A 642 23.90 -39.97 7.32
N TRP A 643 23.18 -40.10 8.44
CA TRP A 643 21.90 -40.82 8.46
C TRP A 643 20.81 -39.95 7.82
N ALA A 644 21.07 -39.48 6.60
CA ALA A 644 19.99 -39.01 5.74
C ALA A 644 19.26 -40.27 5.28
N ALA A 645 17.99 -40.41 5.65
CA ALA A 645 17.12 -41.52 5.28
C ALA A 645 16.73 -41.49 3.77
N ARG A 646 17.66 -41.10 2.90
CA ARG A 646 17.73 -41.57 1.53
C ARG A 646 18.97 -42.44 1.47
N LEU A 647 18.79 -43.74 1.26
CA LEU A 647 19.88 -44.61 0.86
C LEU A 647 20.42 -44.10 -0.48
N ASP A 648 21.33 -43.12 -0.43
CA ASP A 648 22.05 -42.68 -1.62
C ASP A 648 22.79 -43.90 -2.19
N LEU A 649 22.70 -44.06 -3.51
CA LEU A 649 23.24 -45.21 -4.22
C LEU A 649 24.73 -45.44 -3.86
N GLU A 650 25.47 -44.35 -3.66
CA GLU A 650 26.88 -44.37 -3.26
C GLU A 650 27.11 -45.00 -1.88
N ASN A 651 26.26 -44.68 -0.88
CA ASN A 651 26.35 -45.27 0.45
C ASN A 651 26.01 -46.77 0.42
N MET A 652 25.00 -47.16 -0.35
CA MET A 652 24.69 -48.57 -0.56
C MET A 652 25.83 -49.31 -1.25
N LEU A 653 26.45 -48.69 -2.26
CA LEU A 653 27.59 -49.25 -2.98
C LEU A 653 28.83 -49.34 -2.07
N ALA A 654 29.10 -48.34 -1.24
CA ALA A 654 30.22 -48.34 -0.29
C ALA A 654 30.05 -49.42 0.77
N ILE A 655 28.84 -49.58 1.34
CA ILE A 655 28.53 -50.67 2.27
C ILE A 655 28.69 -52.02 1.57
N LYS A 656 28.14 -52.17 0.36
CA LYS A 656 28.27 -53.39 -0.44
C LYS A 656 29.73 -53.72 -0.74
N GLN A 657 30.54 -52.72 -1.07
CA GLN A 657 31.97 -52.88 -1.35
C GLN A 657 32.74 -53.26 -0.08
N LYS A 658 32.49 -52.59 1.05
CA LYS A 658 33.15 -52.90 2.33
C LYS A 658 32.81 -54.32 2.79
N MET A 659 31.55 -54.73 2.67
CA MET A 659 31.11 -56.09 2.94
C MET A 659 31.78 -57.09 2.00
N ALA A 660 31.84 -56.80 0.70
CA ALA A 660 32.54 -57.64 -0.27
C ALA A 660 34.04 -57.79 0.07
N VAL A 661 34.73 -56.71 0.45
CA VAL A 661 36.15 -56.78 0.85
C VAL A 661 36.37 -57.64 2.09
N ILE A 662 35.48 -57.58 3.08
CA ILE A 662 35.58 -58.42 4.28
C ILE A 662 35.36 -59.89 3.92
N LEU A 663 34.33 -60.18 3.13
CA LEU A 663 34.02 -61.53 2.68
C LEU A 663 35.10 -62.11 1.78
N ASP A 664 35.74 -61.29 0.93
CA ASP A 664 36.83 -61.70 0.05
C ASP A 664 38.12 -62.02 0.82
N LYS A 665 38.35 -61.35 1.96
CA LYS A 665 39.42 -61.73 2.89
C LYS A 665 39.15 -63.12 3.48
N TRP A 666 37.90 -63.42 3.85
CA TRP A 666 37.53 -64.75 4.37
C TRP A 666 37.55 -65.83 3.29
N GLU A 667 37.34 -65.46 2.02
CA GLU A 667 37.31 -66.42 0.90
C GLU A 667 38.61 -67.23 0.80
N HIS A 668 39.78 -66.65 1.12
CA HIS A 668 41.04 -67.40 1.07
C HIS A 668 41.06 -68.55 2.08
N ASP A 669 40.64 -68.30 3.31
CA ASP A 669 40.62 -69.26 4.42
C ASP A 669 39.48 -70.28 4.26
N MET A 670 38.36 -69.85 3.68
CA MET A 670 37.13 -70.65 3.55
C MET A 670 37.06 -71.50 2.28
N LYS A 671 37.91 -71.25 1.28
CA LYS A 671 38.01 -72.03 0.02
C LYS A 671 37.91 -73.55 0.18
N PRO A 672 38.67 -74.23 1.07
CA PRO A 672 38.59 -75.68 1.22
C PRO A 672 37.23 -76.14 1.77
N LEU A 673 36.63 -75.36 2.68
CA LEU A 673 35.32 -75.65 3.27
C LEU A 673 34.17 -75.43 2.29
N ILE A 674 34.23 -74.35 1.50
CA ILE A 674 33.28 -74.08 0.41
C ILE A 674 33.36 -75.18 -0.65
N LYS A 675 34.57 -75.65 -0.98
CA LYS A 675 34.76 -76.75 -1.93
C LYS A 675 34.18 -78.07 -1.40
N GLN A 676 34.42 -78.39 -0.12
CA GLN A 676 33.84 -79.57 0.53
C GLN A 676 32.31 -79.51 0.58
N TYR A 677 31.74 -78.32 0.80
CA TYR A 677 30.29 -78.10 0.74
C TYR A 677 29.72 -78.40 -0.66
N LEU A 678 30.36 -77.87 -1.71
CA LEU A 678 29.93 -78.05 -3.09
C LEU A 678 30.07 -79.49 -3.60
N THR A 679 31.07 -80.26 -3.10
CA THR A 679 31.27 -81.65 -3.55
C THR A 679 30.51 -82.70 -2.74
N ASN A 680 30.38 -82.51 -1.42
CA ASN A 680 29.88 -83.55 -0.51
C ASN A 680 28.56 -83.17 0.18
N GLY A 681 28.10 -81.93 0.04
CA GLY A 681 26.89 -81.41 0.70
C GLY A 681 26.98 -81.28 2.22
N MET A 682 28.07 -81.72 2.85
CA MET A 682 28.29 -81.78 4.30
C MET A 682 29.68 -81.24 4.66
N VAL A 683 29.75 -80.27 5.58
CA VAL A 683 30.99 -79.67 6.08
C VAL A 683 31.09 -79.85 7.58
N GLN A 684 32.24 -80.34 8.07
CA GLN A 684 32.58 -80.36 9.49
C GLN A 684 33.72 -79.36 9.74
N ALA A 685 33.42 -78.27 10.43
CA ALA A 685 34.37 -77.23 10.80
C ALA A 685 34.03 -76.65 12.18
N ASP A 686 34.91 -75.82 12.72
CA ASP A 686 34.68 -75.06 13.94
C ASP A 686 33.49 -74.08 13.77
N THR A 687 32.84 -73.74 14.88
CA THR A 687 31.63 -72.90 14.90
C THR A 687 31.84 -71.52 14.27
N ILE A 688 33.06 -70.98 14.36
CA ILE A 688 33.41 -69.66 13.80
C ILE A 688 33.52 -69.74 12.28
N SER A 689 34.18 -70.76 11.74
CA SER A 689 34.26 -70.97 10.30
C SER A 689 32.89 -71.26 9.68
N LEU A 690 32.03 -72.04 10.34
CA LEU A 690 30.66 -72.28 9.88
C LEU A 690 29.84 -70.98 9.83
N ALA A 691 29.94 -70.12 10.85
CA ALA A 691 29.26 -68.82 10.87
C ALA A 691 29.73 -67.89 9.73
N ARG A 692 31.05 -67.86 9.46
CA ARG A 692 31.62 -67.12 8.32
C ARG A 692 31.14 -67.67 6.98
N MET A 693 31.04 -69.00 6.86
CA MET A 693 30.53 -69.67 5.66
C MET A 693 29.08 -69.29 5.38
N CYS A 694 28.22 -69.33 6.39
CA CYS A 694 26.82 -68.95 6.28
C CYS A 694 26.65 -67.48 5.85
N ALA A 695 27.43 -66.57 6.45
CA ALA A 695 27.42 -65.15 6.06
C ALA A 695 27.83 -64.95 4.60
N TYR A 696 28.83 -65.68 4.12
CA TYR A 696 29.28 -65.66 2.72
C TYR A 696 28.18 -66.17 1.77
N PHE A 697 27.52 -67.30 2.10
CA PHE A 697 26.45 -67.86 1.29
C PHE A 697 25.22 -66.96 1.21
N ILE A 698 24.84 -66.33 2.33
CA ILE A 698 23.73 -65.38 2.37
C ILE A 698 24.04 -64.14 1.52
N PHE A 699 25.25 -63.57 1.62
CA PHE A 699 25.62 -62.36 0.89
C PHE A 699 25.69 -62.58 -0.63
N TYR A 700 26.23 -63.71 -1.07
CA TYR A 700 26.37 -64.04 -2.49
C TYR A 700 25.16 -64.79 -3.07
N GLY A 701 24.15 -65.11 -2.25
CA GLY A 701 22.92 -65.76 -2.66
C GLY A 701 23.16 -67.17 -3.20
N ILE A 702 23.96 -67.99 -2.50
CA ILE A 702 24.32 -69.34 -2.95
C ILE A 702 23.20 -70.33 -2.52
N PRO A 703 22.44 -70.92 -3.47
CA PRO A 703 21.36 -71.85 -3.13
C PRO A 703 21.89 -73.23 -2.69
N TYR A 704 21.04 -74.00 -2.02
CA TYR A 704 21.26 -75.41 -1.68
C TYR A 704 20.22 -76.27 -2.41
N PRO A 705 20.54 -77.43 -3.01
CA PRO A 705 21.84 -78.05 -3.29
C PRO A 705 22.33 -77.76 -4.73
N ILE A 706 23.64 -77.69 -4.95
CA ILE A 706 24.22 -77.47 -6.29
C ILE A 706 25.31 -78.51 -6.59
N ASP A 707 25.14 -79.26 -7.67
CA ASP A 707 26.16 -80.18 -8.20
C ASP A 707 27.21 -79.42 -9.04
N ASP A 708 28.49 -79.78 -8.94
CA ASP A 708 29.62 -79.20 -9.71
C ASP A 708 29.35 -79.09 -11.24
N LYS A 709 28.58 -80.03 -11.81
CA LYS A 709 28.19 -80.05 -13.23
C LYS A 709 27.21 -78.94 -13.61
N THR A 710 26.39 -78.48 -12.67
CA THR A 710 25.39 -77.43 -12.90
C THR A 710 26.02 -76.04 -12.89
N ILE A 711 27.01 -75.79 -12.02
CA ILE A 711 27.76 -74.51 -11.97
C ILE A 711 28.59 -74.32 -13.24
N SER A 712 29.28 -75.37 -13.70
CA SER A 712 30.07 -75.34 -14.94
C SER A 712 29.20 -75.13 -16.18
N ASN A 713 28.02 -75.76 -16.24
CA ASN A 713 27.04 -75.49 -17.30
C ASN A 713 26.51 -74.05 -17.27
N TRP A 714 26.14 -73.50 -16.10
CA TRP A 714 25.62 -72.13 -16.00
C TRP A 714 26.64 -71.05 -16.42
N VAL A 715 27.92 -71.29 -16.19
CA VAL A 715 29.00 -70.41 -16.65
C VAL A 715 29.22 -70.52 -18.16
N MET A 716 29.10 -71.72 -18.75
CA MET A 716 29.32 -71.94 -20.19
C MET A 716 28.12 -71.58 -21.07
N THR A 717 26.88 -71.77 -20.61
CA THR A 717 25.67 -71.53 -21.44
C THR A 717 25.00 -70.18 -21.20
N MET A 718 25.44 -69.40 -20.19
CA MET A 718 24.74 -68.20 -19.70
C MET A 718 23.22 -68.42 -19.43
N GLN A 719 22.78 -69.68 -19.26
CA GLN A 719 21.40 -69.99 -18.92
C GLN A 719 21.22 -69.85 -17.40
N ARG A 720 20.43 -68.85 -17.03
CA ARG A 720 20.21 -68.38 -15.66
C ARG A 720 19.46 -69.41 -14.81
N SER A 721 19.85 -69.56 -13.55
CA SER A 721 18.89 -69.48 -12.45
C SER A 721 18.73 -68.02 -12.04
N SER A 722 17.53 -67.60 -11.65
CA SER A 722 17.17 -66.19 -11.48
C SER A 722 17.88 -65.46 -10.34
N ASP A 723 18.58 -66.18 -9.45
CA ASP A 723 18.87 -65.66 -8.11
C ASP A 723 20.36 -65.43 -7.81
N ILE A 724 21.28 -65.82 -8.69
CA ILE A 724 22.74 -65.71 -8.45
C ILE A 724 23.37 -64.62 -9.30
N SER A 725 24.14 -63.72 -8.67
CA SER A 725 24.89 -62.67 -9.38
C SER A 725 26.06 -63.23 -10.20
N ASN A 726 26.37 -62.63 -11.36
CA ASN A 726 27.50 -63.04 -12.22
C ASN A 726 28.86 -63.05 -11.49
N ILE A 727 29.04 -62.15 -10.52
CA ILE A 727 30.25 -62.08 -9.69
C ILE A 727 30.35 -63.31 -8.79
N ALA A 728 29.24 -63.73 -8.18
CA ALA A 728 29.18 -64.94 -7.36
C ALA A 728 29.42 -66.21 -8.19
N LEU A 729 28.81 -66.32 -9.38
CA LEU A 729 29.03 -67.43 -10.31
C LEU A 729 30.49 -67.55 -10.75
N TYR A 730 31.13 -66.43 -11.09
CA TYR A 730 32.55 -66.41 -11.44
C TYR A 730 33.46 -66.79 -10.27
N LYS A 731 33.16 -66.32 -9.05
CA LYS A 731 33.91 -66.71 -7.83
C LYS A 731 33.77 -68.19 -7.53
N LEU A 732 32.56 -68.75 -7.57
CA LEU A 732 32.32 -70.18 -7.40
C LEU A 732 33.07 -71.00 -8.47
N TYR A 733 33.03 -70.58 -9.73
CA TYR A 733 33.77 -71.21 -10.80
C TYR A 733 35.29 -71.20 -10.56
N LYS A 734 35.85 -70.06 -10.12
CA LYS A 734 37.28 -69.93 -9.79
C LYS A 734 37.69 -70.81 -8.60
N ILE A 735 36.82 -70.98 -7.61
CA ILE A 735 37.04 -71.89 -6.46
C ILE A 735 37.02 -73.36 -6.92
N LEU A 736 36.19 -73.70 -7.91
CA LEU A 736 36.11 -75.06 -8.49
C LEU A 736 37.27 -75.36 -9.47
N GLN A 737 37.76 -74.36 -10.22
CA GLN A 737 38.81 -74.51 -11.23
C GLN A 737 40.23 -74.71 -10.67
N THR A 738 40.48 -74.51 -9.37
CA THR A 738 41.78 -74.82 -8.74
C THR A 738 42.02 -76.32 -8.57
N ARG A 739 41.74 -77.10 -9.62
CA ARG A 739 42.28 -78.45 -9.87
C ARG A 739 43.37 -78.32 -10.93
N THR A 740 44.52 -77.75 -10.56
CA THR A 740 45.84 -78.00 -11.20
C THR A 740 46.90 -77.20 -10.47
N LEU A 741 47.38 -77.76 -9.37
CA LEU A 741 48.80 -78.08 -9.13
C LEU A 741 48.88 -78.92 -7.85
#